data_AF-A0A1T5D8J7-F1
#
_entry.id   AF-A0A1T5D8J7-F1
#
_cell.length_a   1.000
_cell.length_b   1.000
_cell.length_c   1.000
_cell.angle_alpha   90.00
_cell.angle_beta   90.00
_cell.angle_gamma   90.00
#
_symmetry.space_group_name_H-M   'P 1'
#
loop_
_entity.id
_entity.type
_entity.pdbx_description
1 polymer ?
#
loop_
_entity_poly.entity_id
_entity_poly.type
_entity_poly.pdbx_seq_one_letter_code
_entity_poly.pdbx_strand_id
1 'polypeptide(L)'
;MVMRYGLTIGWGVVLLCNVLVGVAQHVASVRMHQGVPTLFVDDSPYPPYAYMSYLGEPAYYREAAQAGVHLYNIPAYLGDRGINSSSGIKPFRKPIWIGEETFDYASVIHDFEEIIAADTQALAIIRIHLDPPVWWEQKYPESACLLPDGTTYRNSFYSPFWQEEAGKVLSTFVRWLLESEYADHLVGIHVAGGFTEEWMYHFKDEFYDDNPARLQGFRTWLRERYRYNVDSLRQAWNEPRVTFETAMLADISGRTKSEQWRHADTSGRIFDTFAFHGETMADHVAYFCRIVKETSKNRLLTGAFYGYHYFVSDLRRGHGALSKLLRCPELDYLSSPNDYNRVSGEDWPPFAAIKSVQLHGKLWLAENDTRTAITTMLRDRAPEVAPPGNAYTDGVWVGPQSMDVSVSLLWKNLGRMLAYGYGGWWFDMWGGWFSDPRLMHVIESGQRFFNRYPDKAVPQMKAEVAVVVDEQLGFMDASFGKLTGSVLRNRYPLGRMGAPYDLYLRDDLDLLADGDYRVVWLMGVLTLTAAERKFINAATGRGAWVIWTDGHRSEVFQPGDTPLITTEKLQWEAAALNDLLRRAGVHCYVDGGDDVVYAGRGWLCIHSLHGGKKTLRLPFRAKVIDPEDGQVLAEADTFAMHMPPNTTRIFRIEPSNNHDNDT
;
A
#
# COMPACT_ATOMS: atom_id res chain seq x y z
N MET A 1 -63.43 26.74 -67.87
CA MET A 1 -63.86 25.48 -68.49
C MET A 1 -63.34 24.33 -67.64
N VAL A 2 -64.25 23.63 -66.96
CA VAL A 2 -64.20 22.21 -66.55
C VAL A 2 -62.84 21.57 -66.20
N MET A 3 -62.63 21.34 -64.90
CA MET A 3 -62.47 20.02 -64.24
C MET A 3 -61.52 18.98 -64.88
N ARG A 4 -60.49 18.52 -64.13
CA ARG A 4 -60.45 17.22 -63.43
C ARG A 4 -59.03 16.83 -62.91
N TYR A 5 -59.00 16.61 -61.59
CA TYR A 5 -58.28 15.65 -60.74
C TYR A 5 -56.92 15.02 -61.15
N GLY A 6 -55.98 15.13 -60.21
CA GLY A 6 -54.94 14.14 -59.92
C GLY A 6 -54.47 14.31 -58.47
N LEU A 7 -54.83 13.37 -57.61
CA LEU A 7 -54.47 13.32 -56.19
C LEU A 7 -53.07 12.72 -56.03
N THR A 8 -52.17 13.34 -55.26
CA THR A 8 -50.99 12.66 -54.72
C THR A 8 -50.78 13.09 -53.27
N ILE A 9 -50.85 12.13 -52.35
CA ILE A 9 -50.65 12.28 -50.91
C ILE A 9 -49.15 12.15 -50.64
N GLY A 10 -48.51 13.21 -50.12
CA GLY A 10 -47.16 13.18 -49.59
C GLY A 10 -47.18 13.12 -48.06
N TRP A 11 -46.68 12.02 -47.50
CA TRP A 11 -46.48 11.85 -46.06
C TRP A 11 -45.27 12.66 -45.60
N GLY A 12 -45.48 13.60 -44.68
CA GLY A 12 -44.41 14.30 -43.97
C GLY A 12 -43.93 13.45 -42.79
N VAL A 13 -42.66 13.04 -42.83
CA VAL A 13 -41.96 12.43 -41.69
C VAL A 13 -41.43 13.56 -40.81
N VAL A 14 -41.91 13.63 -39.58
CA VAL A 14 -41.34 14.46 -38.51
C VAL A 14 -40.14 13.70 -37.95
N LEU A 15 -38.92 14.19 -38.20
CA LEU A 15 -37.73 13.75 -37.48
C LEU A 15 -37.75 14.35 -36.07
N LEU A 16 -38.04 13.53 -35.07
CA LEU A 16 -37.70 13.79 -33.68
C LEU A 16 -36.22 13.44 -33.49
N CYS A 17 -35.36 14.47 -33.50
CA CYS A 17 -33.99 14.34 -32.99
C CYS A 17 -34.05 14.23 -31.47
N ASN A 18 -33.97 13.00 -30.94
CA ASN A 18 -33.56 12.79 -29.56
C ASN A 18 -32.07 13.10 -29.46
N VAL A 19 -31.74 14.27 -28.91
CA VAL A 19 -30.40 14.54 -28.40
C VAL A 19 -30.27 13.75 -27.09
N LEU A 20 -29.72 12.53 -27.20
CA LEU A 20 -29.12 11.86 -26.06
C LEU A 20 -27.94 12.73 -25.62
N VAL A 21 -28.13 13.55 -24.59
CA VAL A 21 -27.01 14.10 -23.83
C VAL A 21 -26.47 12.93 -23.01
N GLY A 22 -25.67 12.08 -23.65
CA GLY A 22 -24.83 11.13 -22.94
C GLY A 22 -23.76 11.96 -22.23
N VAL A 23 -23.91 12.15 -20.92
CA VAL A 23 -22.84 12.72 -20.10
C VAL A 23 -21.70 11.69 -20.10
N ALA A 24 -20.46 12.16 -20.27
CA ALA A 24 -19.32 11.26 -20.43
C ALA A 24 -18.86 10.74 -19.06
N GLN A 25 -18.81 9.41 -18.88
CA GLN A 25 -18.19 8.80 -17.69
C GLN A 25 -16.84 9.45 -17.33
N HIS A 26 -16.59 9.63 -16.03
CA HIS A 26 -15.34 10.17 -15.50
C HIS A 26 -14.10 9.44 -16.01
N VAL A 27 -13.01 10.17 -16.17
CA VAL A 27 -11.68 9.61 -16.48
C VAL A 27 -10.75 9.91 -15.33
N ALA A 28 -10.23 8.84 -14.71
CA ALA A 28 -9.28 8.97 -13.60
C ALA A 28 -7.89 8.46 -14.00
N SER A 29 -6.86 9.17 -13.55
CA SER A 29 -5.47 8.84 -13.84
C SER A 29 -4.54 9.24 -12.70
N VAL A 30 -3.39 8.57 -12.61
CA VAL A 30 -2.29 8.95 -11.72
C VAL A 30 -1.17 9.56 -12.57
N ARG A 31 -0.71 10.75 -12.18
CA ARG A 31 0.38 11.47 -12.87
C ARG A 31 1.34 12.09 -11.88
N MET A 32 2.61 12.22 -12.26
CA MET A 32 3.57 12.98 -11.46
C MET A 32 3.18 14.46 -11.42
N HIS A 33 3.04 15.01 -10.22
CA HIS A 33 2.81 16.42 -9.96
C HIS A 33 3.69 16.85 -8.78
N GLN A 34 4.51 17.89 -8.97
CA GLN A 34 5.32 18.48 -7.88
C GLN A 34 6.16 17.43 -7.11
N GLY A 35 6.72 16.47 -7.83
CA GLY A 35 7.63 15.44 -7.30
C GLY A 35 6.98 14.21 -6.67
N VAL A 36 5.64 14.09 -6.68
CA VAL A 36 4.92 12.89 -6.22
C VAL A 36 3.81 12.50 -7.20
N PRO A 37 3.43 11.21 -7.28
CA PRO A 37 2.22 10.78 -7.99
C PRO A 37 0.97 11.37 -7.35
N THR A 38 0.09 11.93 -8.17
CA THR A 38 -1.14 12.62 -7.76
C THR A 38 -2.32 12.04 -8.53
N LEU A 39 -3.45 11.89 -7.86
CA LEU A 39 -4.72 11.50 -8.47
C LEU A 39 -5.32 12.66 -9.25
N PHE A 40 -5.75 12.40 -10.47
CA PHE A 40 -6.54 13.31 -11.28
C PHE A 40 -7.86 12.66 -11.66
N VAL A 41 -8.94 13.43 -11.55
CA VAL A 41 -10.27 13.08 -12.07
C VAL A 41 -10.66 14.20 -13.04
N ASP A 42 -10.98 13.82 -14.28
CA ASP A 42 -11.29 14.74 -15.38
C ASP A 42 -10.25 15.88 -15.51
N ASP A 43 -8.99 15.47 -15.55
CA ASP A 43 -7.81 16.34 -15.66
C ASP A 43 -7.56 17.33 -14.51
N SER A 44 -8.36 17.30 -13.44
CA SER A 44 -8.17 18.13 -12.25
C SER A 44 -7.53 17.33 -11.12
N PRO A 45 -6.51 17.87 -10.40
CA PRO A 45 -5.99 17.23 -9.19
C PRO A 45 -7.12 16.98 -8.20
N TYR A 46 -7.19 15.77 -7.67
CA TYR A 46 -8.25 15.34 -6.76
C TYR A 46 -7.65 14.84 -5.44
N PRO A 47 -8.22 15.18 -4.27
CA PRO A 47 -7.73 14.69 -2.99
C PRO A 47 -7.72 13.15 -2.98
N PRO A 48 -6.57 12.49 -2.79
CA PRO A 48 -6.50 11.03 -2.84
C PRO A 48 -6.99 10.40 -1.52
N TYR A 49 -8.13 10.87 -1.02
CA TYR A 49 -8.76 10.48 0.22
C TYR A 49 -10.11 9.84 -0.08
N ALA A 50 -10.26 8.57 0.30
CA ALA A 50 -11.52 7.86 0.15
C ALA A 50 -12.12 7.44 1.49
N TYR A 51 -13.39 7.05 1.49
CA TYR A 51 -14.04 6.37 2.59
C TYR A 51 -14.27 4.89 2.22
N MET A 52 -14.08 3.99 3.18
CA MET A 52 -14.32 2.57 2.97
C MET A 52 -14.97 1.95 4.21
N SER A 53 -15.87 0.99 4.00
CA SER A 53 -16.40 0.12 5.05
C SER A 53 -16.78 -1.24 4.49
N TYR A 54 -16.62 -2.32 5.26
CA TYR A 54 -17.26 -3.60 4.92
C TYR A 54 -18.74 -3.61 5.32
N LEU A 55 -19.13 -2.83 6.32
CA LEU A 55 -20.49 -2.75 6.87
C LEU A 55 -20.95 -1.29 6.95
N GLY A 56 -20.81 -0.58 5.82
CA GLY A 56 -21.22 0.82 5.71
C GLY A 56 -22.73 0.98 5.81
N GLU A 57 -23.16 2.19 6.12
CA GLU A 57 -24.57 2.56 6.20
C GLU A 57 -24.77 3.96 5.61
N PRO A 58 -25.97 4.30 5.08
CA PRO A 58 -26.26 5.63 4.53
C PRO A 58 -25.96 6.80 5.48
N ALA A 59 -26.03 6.59 6.79
CA ALA A 59 -25.68 7.63 7.77
C ALA A 59 -24.19 8.00 7.71
N TYR A 60 -23.31 7.01 7.66
CA TYR A 60 -21.86 7.23 7.64
C TYR A 60 -21.38 7.74 6.27
N TYR A 61 -22.02 7.33 5.18
CA TYR A 61 -21.76 7.92 3.85
C TYR A 61 -22.12 9.42 3.82
N ARG A 62 -23.25 9.81 4.43
CA ARG A 62 -23.60 11.24 4.56
C ARG A 62 -22.59 12.03 5.39
N GLU A 63 -22.09 11.44 6.48
CA GLU A 63 -21.05 12.07 7.31
C GLU A 63 -19.75 12.27 6.50
N ALA A 64 -19.32 11.25 5.75
CA ALA A 64 -18.15 11.33 4.87
C ALA A 64 -18.33 12.42 3.79
N ALA A 65 -19.48 12.45 3.12
CA ALA A 65 -19.81 13.47 2.12
C ALA A 65 -19.85 14.90 2.69
N GLN A 66 -20.41 15.06 3.90
CA GLN A 66 -20.41 16.36 4.62
C GLN A 66 -19.00 16.81 4.99
N ALA A 67 -18.09 15.87 5.25
CA ALA A 67 -16.66 16.15 5.44
C ALA A 67 -15.90 16.36 4.10
N GLY A 68 -16.59 16.36 2.96
CA GLY A 68 -16.01 16.57 1.63
C GLY A 68 -15.31 15.35 1.03
N VAL A 69 -15.51 14.15 1.60
CA VAL A 69 -15.03 12.90 1.00
C VAL A 69 -16.08 12.38 0.04
N HIS A 70 -15.78 12.44 -1.26
CA HIS A 70 -16.67 11.95 -2.31
C HIS A 70 -16.12 10.72 -3.05
N LEU A 71 -14.95 10.21 -2.66
CA LEU A 71 -14.40 8.97 -3.21
C LEU A 71 -14.68 7.82 -2.23
N TYR A 72 -15.21 6.71 -2.74
CA TYR A 72 -15.61 5.54 -1.95
C TYR A 72 -14.97 4.26 -2.50
N ASN A 73 -14.59 3.35 -1.60
CA ASN A 73 -14.24 1.98 -1.98
C ASN A 73 -15.39 1.04 -1.67
N ILE A 74 -15.91 0.35 -2.69
CA ILE A 74 -17.00 -0.62 -2.56
C ILE A 74 -16.41 -2.04 -2.61
N PRO A 75 -16.60 -2.87 -1.56
CA PRO A 75 -16.17 -4.26 -1.59
C PRO A 75 -17.08 -5.13 -2.47
N ALA A 76 -16.48 -6.00 -3.27
CA ALA A 76 -17.16 -6.94 -4.15
C ALA A 76 -16.42 -8.28 -4.17
N TYR A 77 -17.15 -9.38 -4.37
CA TYR A 77 -16.58 -10.72 -4.25
C TYR A 77 -17.06 -11.59 -5.41
N LEU A 78 -16.14 -12.25 -6.12
CA LEU A 78 -16.53 -13.29 -7.07
C LEU A 78 -17.07 -14.52 -6.33
N GLY A 79 -16.34 -14.96 -5.30
CA GLY A 79 -16.65 -16.14 -4.50
C GLY A 79 -17.51 -15.90 -3.27
N ASP A 80 -17.91 -17.01 -2.64
CA ASP A 80 -18.84 -17.10 -1.51
C ASP A 80 -18.16 -17.59 -0.22
N ARG A 81 -16.83 -17.54 -0.18
CA ARG A 81 -16.03 -17.85 1.01
C ARG A 81 -15.52 -16.58 1.67
N GLY A 82 -15.38 -16.59 2.99
CA GLY A 82 -14.79 -15.46 3.70
C GLY A 82 -13.31 -15.24 3.37
N ILE A 83 -12.90 -13.98 3.48
CA ILE A 83 -11.61 -13.46 3.01
C ILE A 83 -10.42 -13.97 3.83
N ASN A 84 -10.61 -14.20 5.13
CA ASN A 84 -9.58 -14.75 6.00
C ASN A 84 -9.81 -16.25 6.15
N SER A 85 -9.04 -17.02 5.38
CA SER A 85 -9.16 -18.48 5.28
C SER A 85 -8.83 -19.26 6.56
N SER A 86 -8.34 -18.58 7.61
CA SER A 86 -7.93 -19.17 8.89
C SER A 86 -8.86 -18.81 10.06
N SER A 87 -9.59 -17.69 9.97
CA SER A 87 -10.43 -17.20 11.06
C SER A 87 -11.83 -17.83 11.10
N GLY A 88 -12.34 -18.29 9.94
CA GLY A 88 -13.73 -18.71 9.79
C GLY A 88 -14.73 -17.56 9.64
N ILE A 89 -14.26 -16.32 9.42
CA ILE A 89 -15.14 -15.20 9.04
C ILE A 89 -15.91 -15.56 7.76
N LYS A 90 -17.17 -15.17 7.67
CA LYS A 90 -18.00 -15.39 6.46
C LYS A 90 -17.93 -14.19 5.51
N PRO A 91 -18.38 -14.32 4.25
CA PRO A 91 -18.43 -13.19 3.31
C PRO A 91 -19.28 -12.04 3.83
N PHE A 92 -18.88 -10.81 3.50
CA PHE A 92 -19.61 -9.58 3.84
C PHE A 92 -20.70 -9.21 2.83
N ARG A 93 -20.66 -9.80 1.63
CA ARG A 93 -21.64 -9.61 0.56
C ARG A 93 -21.93 -10.95 -0.12
N LYS A 94 -23.02 -11.01 -0.89
CA LYS A 94 -23.30 -12.17 -1.75
C LYS A 94 -22.30 -12.23 -2.91
N PRO A 95 -21.92 -13.44 -3.36
CA PRO A 95 -21.01 -13.62 -4.49
C PRO A 95 -21.60 -13.07 -5.80
N ILE A 96 -20.73 -12.56 -6.66
CA ILE A 96 -21.07 -12.20 -8.03
C ILE A 96 -21.18 -13.44 -8.91
N TRP A 97 -20.31 -14.43 -8.73
CA TRP A 97 -20.22 -15.59 -9.62
C TRP A 97 -21.00 -16.78 -9.06
N ILE A 98 -22.25 -16.93 -9.49
CA ILE A 98 -23.19 -17.92 -8.92
C ILE A 98 -23.41 -19.16 -9.81
N GLY A 99 -22.84 -19.17 -11.02
CA GLY A 99 -22.82 -20.31 -11.94
C GLY A 99 -21.91 -20.03 -13.14
N GLU A 100 -21.70 -21.02 -14.03
CA GLU A 100 -20.72 -20.95 -15.13
C GLU A 100 -20.79 -19.67 -15.97
N GLU A 101 -21.99 -19.21 -16.30
CA GLU A 101 -22.24 -17.95 -17.00
C GLU A 101 -23.39 -17.18 -16.34
N THR A 102 -23.51 -17.31 -15.02
CA THR A 102 -24.60 -16.71 -14.25
C THR A 102 -24.03 -15.80 -13.17
N PHE A 103 -24.44 -14.54 -13.22
CA PHE A 103 -23.94 -13.48 -12.36
C PHE A 103 -25.07 -12.82 -11.56
N ASP A 104 -24.80 -12.51 -10.29
CA ASP A 104 -25.69 -11.74 -9.41
C ASP A 104 -24.98 -10.46 -8.95
N TYR A 105 -25.43 -9.32 -9.46
CA TYR A 105 -24.86 -8.01 -9.13
C TYR A 105 -25.60 -7.29 -8.00
N ALA A 106 -26.59 -7.92 -7.35
CA ALA A 106 -27.47 -7.25 -6.38
C ALA A 106 -26.72 -6.60 -5.21
N SER A 107 -25.64 -7.21 -4.71
CA SER A 107 -24.83 -6.61 -3.64
C SER A 107 -24.16 -5.30 -4.08
N VAL A 108 -23.62 -5.27 -5.31
CA VAL A 108 -22.92 -4.10 -5.87
C VAL A 108 -23.91 -2.99 -6.18
N ILE A 109 -25.05 -3.34 -6.76
CA ILE A 109 -26.21 -2.44 -6.99
C ILE A 109 -26.60 -1.76 -5.68
N HIS A 110 -26.81 -2.55 -4.63
CA HIS A 110 -27.23 -2.04 -3.33
C HIS A 110 -26.22 -1.05 -2.74
N ASP A 111 -24.92 -1.39 -2.73
CA ASP A 111 -23.89 -0.50 -2.20
C ASP A 111 -23.81 0.81 -3.01
N PHE A 112 -23.92 0.76 -4.36
CA PHE A 112 -23.99 1.97 -5.18
C PHE A 112 -25.21 2.82 -4.85
N GLU A 113 -26.40 2.23 -4.78
CA GLU A 113 -27.64 2.95 -4.50
C GLU A 113 -27.59 3.65 -3.14
N GLU A 114 -27.08 2.99 -2.10
CA GLU A 114 -26.94 3.59 -0.77
C GLU A 114 -25.94 4.77 -0.76
N ILE A 115 -24.81 4.62 -1.45
CA ILE A 115 -23.78 5.67 -1.54
C ILE A 115 -24.31 6.86 -2.34
N ILE A 116 -24.89 6.63 -3.52
CA ILE A 116 -25.41 7.69 -4.40
C ILE A 116 -26.57 8.43 -3.74
N ALA A 117 -27.44 7.72 -3.01
CA ALA A 117 -28.52 8.34 -2.24
C ALA A 117 -27.99 9.20 -1.09
N ALA A 118 -26.84 8.87 -0.52
CA ALA A 118 -26.18 9.66 0.51
C ALA A 118 -25.35 10.82 -0.06
N ASP A 119 -24.79 10.65 -1.25
CA ASP A 119 -23.87 11.57 -1.91
C ASP A 119 -24.01 11.52 -3.44
N THR A 120 -24.66 12.54 -4.00
CA THR A 120 -24.85 12.64 -5.46
C THR A 120 -23.56 12.91 -6.23
N GLN A 121 -22.46 13.27 -5.55
CA GLN A 121 -21.13 13.49 -6.15
C GLN A 121 -20.22 12.27 -6.03
N ALA A 122 -20.74 11.13 -5.57
CA ALA A 122 -19.95 9.96 -5.29
C ALA A 122 -19.13 9.48 -6.50
N LEU A 123 -17.86 9.21 -6.25
CA LEU A 123 -16.95 8.47 -7.12
C LEU A 123 -16.62 7.15 -6.43
N ALA A 124 -16.53 6.07 -7.19
CA ALA A 124 -16.35 4.73 -6.66
C ALA A 124 -15.15 4.02 -7.29
N ILE A 125 -14.39 3.36 -6.42
CA ILE A 125 -13.44 2.32 -6.78
C ILE A 125 -14.00 1.00 -6.26
N ILE A 126 -14.19 0.01 -7.13
CA ILE A 126 -14.62 -1.32 -6.68
C ILE A 126 -13.39 -2.13 -6.26
N ARG A 127 -13.34 -2.57 -4.99
CA ARG A 127 -12.39 -3.61 -4.55
C ARG A 127 -13.01 -4.97 -4.83
N ILE A 128 -12.52 -5.67 -5.85
CA ILE A 128 -13.05 -6.98 -6.25
C ILE A 128 -12.12 -8.12 -5.84
N HIS A 129 -12.60 -9.00 -4.97
CA HIS A 129 -11.92 -10.23 -4.58
C HIS A 129 -12.15 -11.34 -5.61
N LEU A 130 -11.06 -11.83 -6.21
CA LEU A 130 -11.06 -12.67 -7.40
C LEU A 130 -10.98 -14.19 -7.12
N ASP A 131 -11.02 -14.60 -5.85
CA ASP A 131 -11.10 -16.01 -5.52
C ASP A 131 -12.44 -16.61 -6.01
N PRO A 132 -12.46 -17.87 -6.47
CA PRO A 132 -13.65 -18.47 -7.04
C PRO A 132 -14.65 -18.91 -5.97
N PRO A 133 -15.93 -19.10 -6.34
CA PRO A 133 -16.95 -19.67 -5.47
C PRO A 133 -16.75 -21.17 -5.22
N VAL A 134 -17.35 -21.69 -4.15
CA VAL A 134 -17.26 -23.11 -3.75
C VAL A 134 -17.70 -24.05 -4.87
N TRP A 135 -18.76 -23.73 -5.62
CA TRP A 135 -19.23 -24.61 -6.70
C TRP A 135 -18.17 -24.78 -7.80
N TRP A 136 -17.36 -23.75 -8.06
CA TRP A 136 -16.31 -23.79 -9.06
C TRP A 136 -15.14 -24.63 -8.56
N GLU A 137 -14.73 -24.45 -7.29
CA GLU A 137 -13.71 -25.29 -6.65
C GLU A 137 -14.10 -26.78 -6.67
N GLN A 138 -15.38 -27.09 -6.43
CA GLN A 138 -15.89 -28.46 -6.44
C GLN A 138 -15.94 -29.05 -7.85
N LYS A 139 -16.25 -28.23 -8.87
CA LYS A 139 -16.30 -28.65 -10.27
C LYS A 139 -14.90 -28.88 -10.85
N TYR A 140 -13.93 -28.06 -10.45
CA TYR A 140 -12.57 -28.06 -10.97
C TYR A 140 -11.53 -28.28 -9.86
N PRO A 141 -11.56 -29.44 -9.16
CA PRO A 141 -10.64 -29.74 -8.07
C PRO A 141 -9.16 -29.75 -8.52
N GLU A 142 -8.89 -29.97 -9.81
CA GLU A 142 -7.56 -29.87 -10.42
C GLU A 142 -6.98 -28.45 -10.41
N SER A 143 -7.81 -27.43 -10.16
CA SER A 143 -7.39 -26.03 -10.01
C SER A 143 -7.25 -25.59 -8.55
N ALA A 144 -7.49 -26.48 -7.58
CA ALA A 144 -7.33 -26.19 -6.16
C ALA A 144 -5.90 -26.45 -5.67
N CYS A 145 -5.52 -25.88 -4.51
CA CYS A 145 -4.29 -26.31 -3.86
C CYS A 145 -4.44 -27.76 -3.42
N LEU A 146 -3.43 -28.59 -3.69
CA LEU A 146 -3.40 -29.98 -3.24
C LEU A 146 -2.60 -30.10 -1.94
N LEU A 147 -3.25 -30.61 -0.88
CA LEU A 147 -2.63 -30.84 0.43
C LEU A 147 -1.93 -32.21 0.50
N PRO A 148 -0.99 -32.41 1.45
CA PRO A 148 -0.25 -33.67 1.58
C PRO A 148 -1.10 -34.90 1.87
N ASP A 149 -2.31 -34.72 2.42
CA ASP A 149 -3.27 -35.81 2.69
C ASP A 149 -4.15 -36.15 1.47
N GLY A 150 -3.94 -35.48 0.33
CA GLY A 150 -4.68 -35.64 -0.91
C GLY A 150 -5.97 -34.83 -0.99
N THR A 151 -6.31 -34.04 0.05
CA THR A 151 -7.47 -33.14 0.02
C THR A 151 -7.14 -31.82 -0.69
N THR A 152 -8.18 -31.08 -1.08
CA THR A 152 -8.05 -29.78 -1.75
C THR A 152 -8.34 -28.62 -0.80
N TYR A 153 -7.65 -27.49 -0.97
CA TYR A 153 -7.87 -26.29 -0.17
C TYR A 153 -7.76 -24.99 -0.98
N ARG A 154 -8.88 -24.28 -1.15
CA ARG A 154 -8.96 -23.03 -1.94
C ARG A 154 -8.43 -23.22 -3.37
N ASN A 155 -8.49 -22.18 -4.19
CA ASN A 155 -7.86 -22.19 -5.51
C ASN A 155 -6.33 -22.18 -5.38
N SER A 156 -5.65 -22.89 -6.29
CA SER A 156 -4.22 -22.73 -6.49
C SER A 156 -3.97 -21.52 -7.36
N PHE A 157 -3.14 -20.59 -6.88
CA PHE A 157 -2.63 -19.48 -7.70
C PHE A 157 -1.72 -19.95 -8.84
N TYR A 158 -1.36 -21.22 -8.90
CA TYR A 158 -0.61 -21.76 -10.04
C TYR A 158 -1.51 -22.34 -11.12
N SER A 159 -2.84 -22.36 -10.93
CA SER A 159 -3.78 -22.80 -11.97
C SER A 159 -3.95 -21.73 -13.05
N PRO A 160 -3.48 -21.97 -14.29
CA PRO A 160 -3.75 -21.05 -15.40
C PRO A 160 -5.25 -21.03 -15.75
N PHE A 161 -5.97 -22.15 -15.49
CA PHE A 161 -7.40 -22.25 -15.74
C PHE A 161 -8.19 -21.32 -14.81
N TRP A 162 -7.86 -21.28 -13.52
CA TRP A 162 -8.47 -20.30 -12.60
C TRP A 162 -8.21 -18.86 -13.06
N GLN A 163 -6.95 -18.53 -13.37
CA GLN A 163 -6.58 -17.18 -13.78
C GLN A 163 -7.40 -16.73 -15.01
N GLU A 164 -7.53 -17.60 -16.01
CA GLU A 164 -8.30 -17.32 -17.22
C GLU A 164 -9.79 -17.16 -16.94
N GLU A 165 -10.41 -18.08 -16.18
CA GLU A 165 -11.84 -18.04 -15.88
C GLU A 165 -12.20 -16.82 -15.02
N ALA A 166 -11.45 -16.56 -13.95
CA ALA A 166 -11.62 -15.36 -13.13
C ALA A 166 -11.42 -14.09 -13.96
N GLY A 167 -10.50 -14.10 -14.94
CA GLY A 167 -10.27 -13.00 -15.87
C GLY A 167 -11.47 -12.73 -16.79
N LYS A 168 -12.11 -13.77 -17.32
CA LYS A 168 -13.35 -13.66 -18.12
C LYS A 168 -14.50 -13.09 -17.29
N VAL A 169 -14.64 -13.54 -16.05
CA VAL A 169 -15.65 -13.03 -15.12
C VAL A 169 -15.40 -11.56 -14.80
N LEU A 170 -14.14 -11.18 -14.49
CA LEU A 170 -13.75 -9.80 -14.24
C LEU A 170 -14.05 -8.90 -15.46
N SER A 171 -13.67 -9.31 -16.67
CA SER A 171 -13.96 -8.55 -17.89
C SER A 171 -15.47 -8.38 -18.09
N THR A 172 -16.26 -9.41 -17.82
CA THR A 172 -17.73 -9.35 -17.93
C THR A 172 -18.35 -8.42 -16.88
N PHE A 173 -17.87 -8.49 -15.63
CA PHE A 173 -18.29 -7.59 -14.56
C PHE A 173 -17.94 -6.13 -14.87
N VAL A 174 -16.71 -5.85 -15.35
CA VAL A 174 -16.30 -4.49 -15.74
C VAL A 174 -17.15 -3.98 -16.91
N ARG A 175 -17.44 -4.81 -17.92
CA ARG A 175 -18.37 -4.40 -19.00
C ARG A 175 -19.75 -4.05 -18.47
N TRP A 176 -20.32 -4.90 -17.60
CA TRP A 176 -21.62 -4.65 -16.99
C TRP A 176 -21.62 -3.31 -16.23
N LEU A 177 -20.60 -3.04 -15.41
CA LEU A 177 -20.46 -1.76 -14.71
C LEU A 177 -20.45 -0.56 -15.68
N LEU A 178 -19.67 -0.65 -16.76
CA LEU A 178 -19.53 0.40 -17.77
C LEU A 178 -20.81 0.62 -18.61
N GLU A 179 -21.69 -0.38 -18.69
CA GLU A 179 -22.96 -0.34 -19.40
C GLU A 179 -24.15 -0.01 -18.48
N SER A 180 -23.94 -0.01 -17.16
CA SER A 180 -24.95 0.29 -16.14
C SER A 180 -25.11 1.79 -15.87
N GLU A 181 -26.14 2.16 -15.11
CA GLU A 181 -26.34 3.54 -14.63
C GLU A 181 -25.25 4.02 -13.65
N TYR A 182 -24.45 3.11 -13.10
CA TYR A 182 -23.36 3.43 -12.17
C TYR A 182 -22.06 3.82 -12.88
N ALA A 183 -21.98 3.73 -14.21
CA ALA A 183 -20.78 4.04 -14.99
C ALA A 183 -20.28 5.47 -14.75
N ASP A 184 -21.20 6.40 -14.52
CA ASP A 184 -20.91 7.81 -14.25
C ASP A 184 -20.27 8.03 -12.87
N HIS A 185 -20.41 7.09 -11.95
CA HIS A 185 -19.78 7.13 -10.63
C HIS A 185 -18.49 6.31 -10.56
N LEU A 186 -18.18 5.49 -11.56
CA LEU A 186 -17.05 4.55 -11.51
C LEU A 186 -15.75 5.18 -12.02
N VAL A 187 -14.73 5.21 -11.15
CA VAL A 187 -13.39 5.75 -11.47
C VAL A 187 -12.26 4.72 -11.39
N GLY A 188 -12.48 3.54 -10.81
CA GLY A 188 -11.43 2.52 -10.72
C GLY A 188 -11.87 1.14 -10.26
N ILE A 189 -10.95 0.18 -10.41
CA ILE A 189 -11.05 -1.17 -9.87
C ILE A 189 -9.77 -1.46 -9.07
N HIS A 190 -9.93 -1.78 -7.79
CA HIS A 190 -8.89 -2.38 -6.99
C HIS A 190 -9.00 -3.90 -7.12
N VAL A 191 -8.03 -4.53 -7.80
CA VAL A 191 -8.01 -5.99 -7.94
C VAL A 191 -7.47 -6.60 -6.64
N ALA A 192 -8.23 -7.54 -6.07
CA ALA A 192 -7.92 -8.20 -4.82
C ALA A 192 -8.02 -9.72 -4.98
N GLY A 193 -7.35 -10.47 -4.11
CA GLY A 193 -7.34 -11.93 -4.16
C GLY A 193 -6.66 -12.50 -2.94
N GLY A 194 -6.81 -13.81 -2.72
CA GLY A 194 -6.08 -14.49 -1.66
C GLY A 194 -6.54 -14.16 -0.25
N PHE A 195 -5.70 -14.57 0.70
CA PHE A 195 -5.92 -14.38 2.12
C PHE A 195 -6.00 -12.88 2.43
N THR A 196 -7.04 -12.53 3.20
CA THR A 196 -7.39 -11.16 3.61
C THR A 196 -7.64 -10.15 2.48
N GLU A 197 -7.87 -10.61 1.24
CA GLU A 197 -7.99 -9.77 0.03
C GLU A 197 -6.67 -9.12 -0.41
N GLU A 198 -5.55 -9.44 0.24
CA GLU A 198 -4.28 -8.71 0.11
C GLU A 198 -3.24 -9.44 -0.76
N TRP A 199 -3.68 -10.36 -1.61
CA TRP A 199 -2.82 -11.19 -2.46
C TRP A 199 -1.83 -12.05 -1.65
N MET A 200 -2.24 -12.48 -0.46
CA MET A 200 -1.50 -13.46 0.34
C MET A 200 -1.91 -14.89 -0.03
N TYR A 201 -0.94 -15.82 -0.06
CA TYR A 201 -1.28 -17.24 -0.20
C TYR A 201 -2.13 -17.75 0.97
N HIS A 202 -3.08 -18.63 0.64
CA HIS A 202 -3.99 -19.26 1.61
C HIS A 202 -3.25 -20.32 2.44
N PHE A 203 -2.86 -19.97 3.67
CA PHE A 203 -2.42 -20.92 4.68
C PHE A 203 -2.44 -20.29 6.07
N LYS A 204 -2.47 -21.13 7.11
CA LYS A 204 -2.34 -20.69 8.50
C LYS A 204 -0.89 -20.75 8.98
N ASP A 205 -0.39 -21.97 9.17
CA ASP A 205 0.93 -22.24 9.77
C ASP A 205 1.94 -22.76 8.73
N GLU A 206 1.53 -23.74 7.93
CA GLU A 206 2.33 -24.39 6.89
C GLU A 206 1.72 -24.16 5.51
N PHE A 207 2.57 -23.86 4.53
CA PHE A 207 2.16 -23.66 3.14
C PHE A 207 2.31 -24.96 2.35
N TYR A 208 1.21 -25.48 1.81
CA TYR A 208 1.24 -26.62 0.90
C TYR A 208 0.44 -26.32 -0.35
N ASP A 209 1.04 -26.65 -1.49
CA ASP A 209 0.37 -26.73 -2.76
C ASP A 209 1.16 -27.70 -3.66
N ASP A 210 0.70 -28.94 -3.70
CA ASP A 210 1.23 -30.01 -4.56
C ASP A 210 0.50 -30.08 -5.91
N ASN A 211 -0.26 -29.03 -6.28
CA ASN A 211 -0.90 -28.96 -7.58
C ASN A 211 0.17 -29.09 -8.70
N PRO A 212 0.01 -30.03 -9.65
CA PRO A 212 1.01 -30.25 -10.72
C PRO A 212 1.32 -29.01 -11.55
N ALA A 213 0.37 -28.07 -11.67
CA ALA A 213 0.56 -26.81 -12.38
C ALA A 213 1.69 -25.97 -11.76
N ARG A 214 1.89 -26.05 -10.43
CA ARG A 214 2.98 -25.36 -9.74
C ARG A 214 4.36 -25.81 -10.20
N LEU A 215 4.60 -27.12 -10.30
CA LEU A 215 5.88 -27.65 -10.78
C LEU A 215 6.10 -27.37 -12.27
N GLN A 216 5.04 -27.45 -13.07
CA GLN A 216 5.11 -27.13 -14.49
C GLN A 216 5.42 -25.64 -14.73
N GLY A 217 4.72 -24.76 -14.02
CA GLY A 217 4.96 -23.32 -14.02
C GLY A 217 6.38 -22.98 -13.58
N PHE A 218 6.86 -23.58 -12.48
CA PHE A 218 8.22 -23.37 -11.98
C PHE A 218 9.28 -23.74 -13.02
N ARG A 219 9.15 -24.89 -13.70
CA ARG A 219 10.10 -25.31 -14.74
C ARG A 219 10.05 -24.39 -15.96
N THR A 220 8.89 -23.83 -16.29
CA THR A 220 8.75 -22.82 -17.35
C THR A 220 9.45 -21.53 -16.96
N TRP A 221 9.18 -21.03 -15.76
CA TRP A 221 9.82 -19.86 -15.19
C TRP A 221 11.35 -20.01 -15.13
N LEU A 222 11.88 -21.17 -14.73
CA LEU A 222 13.32 -21.42 -14.72
C LEU A 222 13.95 -21.29 -16.12
N ARG A 223 13.27 -21.79 -17.17
CA ARG A 223 13.77 -21.66 -18.54
C ARG A 223 13.91 -20.20 -18.94
N GLU A 224 12.92 -19.37 -18.61
CA GLU A 224 12.96 -17.93 -18.89
C GLU A 224 14.04 -17.23 -18.05
N ARG A 225 14.05 -17.50 -16.73
CA ARG A 225 14.99 -16.94 -15.76
C ARG A 225 16.45 -17.15 -16.13
N TYR A 226 16.77 -18.33 -16.66
CA TYR A 226 18.11 -18.73 -17.09
C TYR A 226 18.30 -18.69 -18.61
N ARG A 227 17.39 -18.06 -19.35
CA ARG A 227 17.49 -17.88 -20.82
C ARG A 227 17.75 -19.18 -21.57
N TYR A 228 17.09 -20.26 -21.16
CA TYR A 228 17.23 -21.62 -21.69
C TYR A 228 18.66 -22.19 -21.61
N ASN A 229 19.53 -21.61 -20.75
CA ASN A 229 20.88 -22.09 -20.51
C ASN A 229 20.94 -22.95 -19.25
N VAL A 230 21.02 -24.27 -19.44
CA VAL A 230 21.08 -25.23 -18.32
C VAL A 230 22.36 -25.10 -17.49
N ASP A 231 23.46 -24.66 -18.07
CA ASP A 231 24.72 -24.49 -17.33
C ASP A 231 24.65 -23.30 -16.38
N SER A 232 23.91 -22.25 -16.73
CA SER A 232 23.60 -21.14 -15.82
C SER A 232 22.75 -21.59 -14.63
N LEU A 233 21.75 -22.45 -14.85
CA LEU A 233 20.97 -23.06 -13.76
C LEU A 233 21.86 -23.91 -12.84
N ARG A 234 22.68 -24.79 -13.42
CA ARG A 234 23.60 -25.66 -12.66
C ARG A 234 24.57 -24.85 -11.82
N GLN A 235 25.11 -23.76 -12.38
CA GLN A 235 25.99 -22.84 -11.67
C GLN A 235 25.26 -22.14 -10.52
N ALA A 236 24.07 -21.59 -10.77
CA ALA A 236 23.30 -20.86 -9.77
C ALA A 236 22.84 -21.73 -8.60
N TRP A 237 22.52 -23.01 -8.86
CA TRP A 237 22.10 -23.95 -7.83
C TRP A 237 23.27 -24.72 -7.20
N ASN A 238 24.48 -24.60 -7.75
CA ASN A 238 25.61 -25.46 -7.41
C ASN A 238 25.26 -26.96 -7.54
N GLU A 239 24.54 -27.31 -8.61
CA GLU A 239 24.01 -28.65 -8.85
C GLU A 239 24.37 -29.13 -10.26
N PRO A 240 25.47 -29.88 -10.45
CA PRO A 240 26.00 -30.17 -11.79
C PRO A 240 25.11 -31.07 -12.65
N ARG A 241 24.14 -31.77 -12.04
CA ARG A 241 23.26 -32.73 -12.74
C ARG A 241 21.84 -32.22 -12.99
N VAL A 242 21.47 -31.05 -12.46
CA VAL A 242 20.12 -30.52 -12.68
C VAL A 242 19.92 -30.14 -14.15
N THR A 243 18.69 -30.33 -14.62
CA THR A 243 18.17 -29.87 -15.91
C THR A 243 16.82 -29.18 -15.69
N PHE A 244 16.30 -28.46 -16.67
CA PHE A 244 14.96 -27.87 -16.56
C PHE A 244 13.85 -28.92 -16.36
N GLU A 245 14.06 -30.16 -16.83
CA GLU A 245 13.12 -31.28 -16.73
C GLU A 245 13.19 -31.99 -15.37
N THR A 246 14.36 -31.94 -14.72
CA THR A 246 14.63 -32.63 -13.44
C THR A 246 14.59 -31.68 -12.24
N ALA A 247 14.57 -30.37 -12.48
CA ALA A 247 14.43 -29.35 -11.45
C ALA A 247 13.16 -29.56 -10.61
N MET A 248 13.30 -29.38 -9.30
CA MET A 248 12.25 -29.47 -8.30
C MET A 248 12.27 -28.20 -7.44
N LEU A 249 11.09 -27.80 -6.94
CA LEU A 249 10.99 -26.70 -5.98
C LEU A 249 11.71 -27.09 -4.67
N ALA A 250 12.25 -26.09 -3.96
CA ALA A 250 12.67 -26.27 -2.58
C ALA A 250 11.45 -26.36 -1.65
N ASP A 251 11.65 -26.94 -0.47
CA ASP A 251 10.62 -26.95 0.57
C ASP A 251 10.50 -25.56 1.22
N ILE A 252 9.35 -24.94 1.01
CA ILE A 252 8.94 -23.68 1.65
C ILE A 252 7.70 -23.89 2.53
N SER A 253 7.41 -25.13 2.94
CA SER A 253 6.23 -25.43 3.78
C SER A 253 6.30 -24.73 5.13
N GLY A 254 7.49 -24.54 5.67
CA GLY A 254 7.74 -24.06 7.04
C GLY A 254 7.70 -25.14 8.10
N ARG A 255 7.51 -26.41 7.71
CA ARG A 255 7.58 -27.57 8.62
C ARG A 255 8.95 -27.72 9.25
N THR A 256 10.01 -27.47 8.49
CA THR A 256 11.39 -27.38 8.99
C THR A 256 11.85 -25.93 8.95
N LYS A 257 12.18 -25.39 10.12
CA LYS A 257 12.69 -24.02 10.29
C LYS A 257 13.93 -24.03 11.19
N SER A 258 14.85 -23.12 10.92
CA SER A 258 16.03 -22.89 11.77
C SER A 258 16.29 -21.40 11.92
N GLU A 259 16.80 -20.98 13.07
CA GLU A 259 17.09 -19.57 13.35
C GLU A 259 18.47 -19.18 12.80
N GLN A 260 18.65 -19.38 11.49
CA GLN A 260 19.90 -19.11 10.79
C GLN A 260 19.64 -18.43 9.45
N TRP A 261 20.56 -17.57 9.03
CA TRP A 261 20.61 -17.10 7.66
C TRP A 261 21.12 -18.22 6.76
N ARG A 262 20.49 -18.39 5.60
CA ARG A 262 20.92 -19.33 4.57
C ARG A 262 22.24 -18.89 3.96
N HIS A 263 23.02 -19.83 3.43
CA HIS A 263 24.24 -19.52 2.70
C HIS A 263 23.93 -19.27 1.22
N ALA A 264 24.28 -18.09 0.70
CA ALA A 264 23.91 -17.67 -0.66
C ALA A 264 24.44 -18.60 -1.77
N ASP A 265 25.62 -19.20 -1.56
CA ASP A 265 26.32 -20.10 -2.49
C ASP A 265 25.67 -21.48 -2.66
N THR A 266 24.81 -21.89 -1.72
CA THR A 266 24.18 -23.22 -1.68
C THR A 266 22.66 -23.15 -1.68
N SER A 267 22.08 -21.94 -1.75
CA SER A 267 20.65 -21.71 -1.59
C SER A 267 19.93 -21.28 -2.87
N GLY A 268 20.57 -21.39 -4.05
CA GLY A 268 19.99 -20.98 -5.33
C GLY A 268 18.60 -21.57 -5.60
N ARG A 269 18.41 -22.87 -5.31
CA ARG A 269 17.11 -23.55 -5.49
C ARG A 269 15.99 -22.93 -4.65
N ILE A 270 16.25 -22.59 -3.39
CA ILE A 270 15.22 -22.01 -2.51
C ILE A 270 14.96 -20.54 -2.84
N PHE A 271 15.98 -19.79 -3.28
CA PHE A 271 15.77 -18.42 -3.75
C PHE A 271 14.89 -18.40 -4.99
N ASP A 272 15.18 -19.25 -5.98
CA ASP A 272 14.34 -19.35 -7.17
C ASP A 272 12.92 -19.83 -6.85
N THR A 273 12.76 -20.70 -5.85
CA THR A 273 11.43 -21.12 -5.38
C THR A 273 10.64 -19.94 -4.82
N PHE A 274 11.26 -19.11 -3.98
CA PHE A 274 10.60 -17.91 -3.45
C PHE A 274 10.39 -16.82 -4.50
N ALA A 275 11.34 -16.62 -5.40
CA ALA A 275 11.21 -15.67 -6.51
C ALA A 275 10.03 -16.05 -7.40
N PHE A 276 9.96 -17.32 -7.86
CA PHE A 276 8.80 -17.84 -8.58
C PHE A 276 7.49 -17.65 -7.81
N HIS A 277 7.50 -17.94 -6.50
CA HIS A 277 6.32 -17.83 -5.65
C HIS A 277 5.81 -16.38 -5.50
N GLY A 278 6.69 -15.41 -5.28
CA GLY A 278 6.32 -13.99 -5.22
C GLY A 278 5.94 -13.44 -6.59
N GLU A 279 6.73 -13.74 -7.62
CA GLU A 279 6.47 -13.29 -8.99
C GLU A 279 5.16 -13.81 -9.55
N THR A 280 4.77 -15.05 -9.24
CA THR A 280 3.45 -15.60 -9.62
C THR A 280 2.33 -14.68 -9.12
N MET A 281 2.44 -14.19 -7.89
CA MET A 281 1.43 -13.31 -7.31
C MET A 281 1.43 -11.92 -7.97
N ALA A 282 2.61 -11.33 -8.19
CA ALA A 282 2.75 -10.07 -8.91
C ALA A 282 2.19 -10.16 -10.35
N ASP A 283 2.40 -11.29 -11.02
CA ASP A 283 1.92 -11.53 -12.38
C ASP A 283 0.39 -11.64 -12.43
N HIS A 284 -0.26 -12.20 -11.40
CA HIS A 284 -1.72 -12.16 -11.27
C HIS A 284 -2.23 -10.73 -11.16
N VAL A 285 -1.63 -9.93 -10.27
CA VAL A 285 -2.02 -8.52 -10.11
C VAL A 285 -1.91 -7.79 -11.46
N ALA A 286 -0.78 -7.92 -12.16
CA ALA A 286 -0.57 -7.30 -13.46
C ALA A 286 -1.57 -7.81 -14.52
N TYR A 287 -1.84 -9.12 -14.54
CA TYR A 287 -2.81 -9.74 -15.46
C TYR A 287 -4.21 -9.15 -15.29
N PHE A 288 -4.72 -9.07 -14.06
CA PHE A 288 -6.07 -8.55 -13.80
C PHE A 288 -6.14 -7.04 -13.98
N CYS A 289 -5.09 -6.28 -13.65
CA CYS A 289 -5.01 -4.85 -13.97
C CYS A 289 -5.12 -4.61 -15.48
N ARG A 290 -4.41 -5.41 -16.29
CA ARG A 290 -4.50 -5.31 -17.75
C ARG A 290 -5.91 -5.58 -18.27
N ILE A 291 -6.62 -6.58 -17.74
CA ILE A 291 -8.01 -6.85 -18.12
C ILE A 291 -8.90 -5.63 -17.86
N VAL A 292 -8.76 -4.98 -16.70
CA VAL A 292 -9.49 -3.75 -16.37
C VAL A 292 -9.15 -2.63 -17.35
N LYS A 293 -7.87 -2.40 -17.62
CA LYS A 293 -7.41 -1.35 -18.56
C LYS A 293 -7.91 -1.58 -19.98
N GLU A 294 -7.81 -2.79 -20.49
CA GLU A 294 -8.29 -3.15 -21.84
C GLU A 294 -9.81 -3.02 -21.93
N THR A 295 -10.54 -3.58 -20.96
CA THR A 295 -12.02 -3.57 -20.95
C THR A 295 -12.58 -2.15 -20.82
N SER A 296 -11.94 -1.31 -20.00
CA SER A 296 -12.35 0.09 -19.80
C SER A 296 -11.76 1.08 -20.80
N LYS A 297 -10.94 0.61 -21.76
CA LYS A 297 -10.19 1.46 -22.70
C LYS A 297 -9.36 2.54 -21.98
N ASN A 298 -8.68 2.14 -20.90
CA ASN A 298 -7.85 2.97 -20.01
C ASN A 298 -8.60 4.10 -19.25
N ARG A 299 -9.94 4.05 -19.16
CA ARG A 299 -10.72 5.06 -18.42
C ARG A 299 -10.69 4.86 -16.90
N LEU A 300 -10.57 3.61 -16.46
CA LEU A 300 -10.57 3.26 -15.04
C LEU A 300 -9.15 3.16 -14.49
N LEU A 301 -9.00 3.60 -13.24
CA LEU A 301 -7.83 3.30 -12.43
C LEU A 301 -7.76 1.80 -12.10
N THR A 302 -6.54 1.33 -11.88
CA THR A 302 -6.24 0.01 -11.34
C THR A 302 -5.33 0.13 -10.14
N GLY A 303 -5.63 -0.65 -9.11
CA GLY A 303 -4.74 -0.78 -7.97
C GLY A 303 -4.86 -2.12 -7.29
N ALA A 304 -3.94 -2.38 -6.35
CA ALA A 304 -3.88 -3.61 -5.60
C ALA A 304 -3.20 -3.42 -4.24
N PHE A 305 -3.38 -4.39 -3.36
CA PHE A 305 -2.50 -4.64 -2.24
C PHE A 305 -1.31 -5.48 -2.68
N TYR A 306 -0.08 -5.02 -2.48
CA TYR A 306 1.09 -5.85 -2.75
C TYR A 306 2.37 -5.29 -2.13
N GLY A 307 3.41 -6.12 -2.03
CA GLY A 307 4.76 -5.66 -1.69
C GLY A 307 5.00 -5.32 -0.23
N TYR A 308 4.41 -6.08 0.70
CA TYR A 308 4.45 -5.82 2.15
C TYR A 308 5.80 -6.16 2.83
N HIS A 309 6.91 -6.05 2.10
CA HIS A 309 8.25 -6.44 2.55
C HIS A 309 8.71 -5.70 3.83
N TYR A 310 8.13 -4.53 4.13
CA TYR A 310 8.50 -3.77 5.33
C TYR A 310 7.74 -4.21 6.59
N PHE A 311 6.74 -5.09 6.48
CA PHE A 311 5.96 -5.59 7.62
C PHE A 311 5.82 -7.13 7.64
N VAL A 312 5.46 -7.74 6.50
CA VAL A 312 5.31 -9.19 6.35
C VAL A 312 6.68 -9.82 6.14
N SER A 313 7.27 -10.33 7.22
CA SER A 313 8.61 -10.94 7.18
C SER A 313 8.62 -12.40 6.68
N ASP A 314 7.45 -13.05 6.62
CA ASP A 314 7.32 -14.41 6.08
C ASP A 314 6.98 -14.38 4.59
N LEU A 315 8.00 -14.56 3.74
CA LEU A 315 7.84 -14.46 2.27
C LEU A 315 7.09 -15.64 1.64
N ARG A 316 6.71 -16.67 2.41
CA ARG A 316 5.70 -17.66 1.98
C ARG A 316 4.33 -17.02 1.75
N ARG A 317 4.12 -15.77 2.18
CA ARG A 317 2.92 -15.00 1.88
C ARG A 317 2.89 -14.43 0.46
N GLY A 318 4.00 -14.45 -0.29
CA GLY A 318 4.00 -14.10 -1.72
C GLY A 318 4.27 -12.64 -2.08
N HIS A 319 4.75 -11.82 -1.14
CA HIS A 319 4.93 -10.36 -1.33
C HIS A 319 6.33 -9.91 -1.74
N GLY A 320 7.22 -10.82 -2.17
CA GLY A 320 8.63 -10.54 -2.45
C GLY A 320 8.98 -10.17 -3.90
N ALA A 321 8.08 -9.47 -4.63
CA ALA A 321 8.30 -9.08 -6.03
C ALA A 321 7.72 -7.69 -6.39
N LEU A 322 7.69 -6.76 -5.45
CA LEU A 322 7.23 -5.38 -5.63
C LEU A 322 8.01 -4.68 -6.73
N SER A 323 9.33 -4.83 -6.80
CA SER A 323 10.17 -4.21 -7.85
C SER A 323 9.69 -4.58 -9.26
N LYS A 324 9.31 -5.86 -9.47
CA LYS A 324 8.71 -6.32 -10.72
C LYS A 324 7.38 -5.62 -10.98
N LEU A 325 6.49 -5.60 -9.99
CA LEU A 325 5.15 -5.04 -10.14
C LEU A 325 5.15 -3.52 -10.36
N LEU A 326 6.09 -2.78 -9.77
CA LEU A 326 6.22 -1.33 -9.97
C LEU A 326 6.47 -0.94 -11.44
N ARG A 327 7.05 -1.85 -12.23
CA ARG A 327 7.28 -1.68 -13.67
C ARG A 327 6.06 -2.01 -14.54
N CYS A 328 4.96 -2.51 -13.96
CA CYS A 328 3.71 -2.77 -14.70
C CYS A 328 3.04 -1.44 -15.08
N PRO A 329 2.91 -1.12 -16.39
CA PRO A 329 2.27 0.13 -16.81
C PRO A 329 0.77 0.14 -16.56
N GLU A 330 0.12 -1.02 -16.48
CA GLU A 330 -1.31 -1.15 -16.25
C GLU A 330 -1.71 -0.98 -14.79
N LEU A 331 -0.78 -0.79 -13.86
CA LEU A 331 -1.03 -0.52 -12.44
C LEU A 331 -0.89 0.99 -12.15
N ASP A 332 -1.88 1.64 -11.54
CA ASP A 332 -1.79 3.09 -11.22
C ASP A 332 -1.41 3.35 -9.77
N TYR A 333 -1.86 2.51 -8.84
CA TYR A 333 -1.64 2.70 -7.41
C TYR A 333 -1.50 1.38 -6.63
N LEU A 334 -0.89 1.47 -5.46
CA LEU A 334 -0.80 0.38 -4.48
C LEU A 334 -1.31 0.84 -3.12
N SER A 335 -1.63 -0.14 -2.29
CA SER A 335 -2.06 0.10 -0.92
C SER A 335 -1.47 -0.89 0.07
N SER A 336 -1.45 -0.50 1.34
CA SER A 336 -1.39 -1.39 2.50
C SER A 336 -2.05 -0.72 3.70
N PRO A 337 -2.39 -1.47 4.75
CA PRO A 337 -2.56 -0.92 6.08
C PRO A 337 -1.29 -0.24 6.60
N ASN A 338 -1.41 0.55 7.66
CA ASN A 338 -0.25 1.03 8.43
C ASN A 338 0.16 -0.01 9.49
N ASP A 339 1.43 0.04 9.96
CA ASP A 339 2.00 -0.86 10.98
C ASP A 339 0.99 -1.21 12.10
N TYR A 340 0.83 -2.51 12.37
CA TYR A 340 -0.12 -3.01 13.36
C TYR A 340 0.39 -2.93 14.81
N ASN A 341 1.63 -2.49 15.06
CA ASN A 341 2.09 -2.07 16.39
C ASN A 341 1.49 -0.69 16.75
N ARG A 342 0.16 -0.64 16.86
CA ARG A 342 -0.64 0.59 16.99
C ARG A 342 -0.71 1.15 18.39
N VAL A 343 0.43 1.15 19.08
CA VAL A 343 0.56 1.81 20.37
C VAL A 343 0.79 3.31 20.18
N SER A 344 0.31 4.11 21.13
CA SER A 344 0.60 5.55 21.15
C SER A 344 2.09 5.80 21.33
N GLY A 345 2.62 6.85 20.72
CA GLY A 345 4.05 7.15 20.73
C GLY A 345 4.91 6.43 19.69
N GLU A 346 4.39 5.41 18.99
CA GLU A 346 5.13 4.77 17.90
C GLU A 346 4.70 5.28 16.52
N ASP A 347 5.62 5.19 15.57
CA ASP A 347 5.33 5.45 14.16
C ASP A 347 4.58 4.28 13.52
N TRP A 348 3.67 4.60 12.60
CA TRP A 348 2.87 3.62 11.85
C TRP A 348 3.15 3.76 10.34
N PRO A 349 4.34 3.34 9.88
CA PRO A 349 4.66 3.38 8.46
C PRO A 349 3.78 2.38 7.68
N PRO A 350 3.50 2.68 6.40
CA PRO A 350 2.96 1.69 5.48
C PRO A 350 3.92 0.49 5.28
N PHE A 351 3.40 -0.63 4.79
CA PHE A 351 4.13 -1.91 4.71
C PHE A 351 5.14 -2.00 3.57
N ALA A 352 5.35 -0.92 2.82
CA ALA A 352 6.21 -0.90 1.65
C ALA A 352 7.13 0.34 1.62
N ALA A 353 8.23 0.22 0.88
CA ALA A 353 9.09 1.31 0.44
C ALA A 353 8.35 2.30 -0.48
N ILE A 354 7.57 3.21 0.11
CA ILE A 354 6.73 4.17 -0.64
C ILE A 354 7.56 5.04 -1.58
N LYS A 355 8.81 5.34 -1.25
CA LYS A 355 9.61 6.21 -2.12
C LYS A 355 9.93 5.53 -3.45
N SER A 356 10.18 4.22 -3.43
CA SER A 356 10.22 3.40 -4.65
C SER A 356 8.89 3.41 -5.40
N VAL A 357 7.77 3.22 -4.70
CA VAL A 357 6.43 3.30 -5.33
C VAL A 357 6.26 4.63 -6.10
N GLN A 358 6.64 5.75 -5.45
CA GLN A 358 6.57 7.08 -6.06
C GLN A 358 7.56 7.27 -7.22
N LEU A 359 8.79 6.76 -7.12
CA LEU A 359 9.79 6.82 -8.19
C LEU A 359 9.29 6.16 -9.49
N HIS A 360 8.51 5.09 -9.36
CA HIS A 360 7.90 4.38 -10.48
C HIS A 360 6.54 4.98 -10.92
N GLY A 361 6.20 6.18 -10.44
CA GLY A 361 5.03 6.93 -10.86
C GLY A 361 3.70 6.38 -10.32
N LYS A 362 3.73 5.53 -9.29
CA LYS A 362 2.54 4.88 -8.72
C LYS A 362 2.06 5.63 -7.48
N LEU A 363 0.76 5.88 -7.38
CA LEU A 363 0.20 6.48 -6.17
C LEU A 363 0.20 5.46 -5.03
N TRP A 364 0.48 5.92 -3.82
CA TRP A 364 0.29 5.12 -2.62
C TRP A 364 -0.98 5.56 -1.89
N LEU A 365 -1.81 4.60 -1.51
CA LEU A 365 -3.02 4.81 -0.70
C LEU A 365 -2.91 4.00 0.59
N ALA A 366 -2.73 4.66 1.73
CA ALA A 366 -2.75 3.97 3.03
C ALA A 366 -4.17 3.55 3.41
N GLU A 367 -4.34 2.30 3.82
CA GLU A 367 -5.57 1.83 4.47
C GLU A 367 -5.55 2.24 5.94
N ASN A 368 -6.27 3.31 6.27
CA ASN A 368 -6.32 3.89 7.61
C ASN A 368 -7.46 3.28 8.42
N ASP A 369 -7.33 2.01 8.80
CA ASP A 369 -8.25 1.32 9.70
C ASP A 369 -7.94 1.64 11.17
N THR A 370 -7.84 2.92 11.50
CA THR A 370 -7.47 3.34 12.86
C THR A 370 -8.59 3.05 13.84
N ARG A 371 -8.32 2.18 14.81
CA ARG A 371 -9.25 1.93 15.92
C ARG A 371 -9.33 3.19 16.80
N THR A 372 -10.53 3.50 17.25
CA THR A 372 -10.91 4.69 18.02
C THR A 372 -11.59 4.27 19.33
N ALA A 373 -11.84 5.23 20.23
CA ALA A 373 -12.54 4.99 21.48
C ALA A 373 -14.00 4.53 21.32
N ILE A 374 -14.56 4.64 20.12
CA ILE A 374 -15.91 4.19 19.76
C ILE A 374 -15.89 3.02 18.77
N THR A 375 -14.73 2.39 18.54
CA THR A 375 -14.64 1.18 17.73
C THR A 375 -15.57 0.10 18.25
N THR A 376 -16.49 -0.31 17.39
CA THR A 376 -17.40 -1.44 17.60
C THR A 376 -16.72 -2.74 17.20
N MET A 377 -17.17 -3.87 17.76
CA MET A 377 -16.64 -5.20 17.41
C MET A 377 -17.49 -5.86 16.33
N LEU A 378 -16.84 -6.70 15.50
CA LEU A 378 -17.53 -7.41 14.43
C LEU A 378 -18.72 -8.25 14.93
N ARG A 379 -18.52 -8.98 16.04
CA ARG A 379 -19.58 -9.82 16.64
C ARG A 379 -20.81 -9.03 17.09
N ASP A 380 -20.65 -7.74 17.39
CA ASP A 380 -21.74 -6.89 17.86
C ASP A 380 -22.46 -6.23 16.67
N ARG A 381 -21.76 -6.02 15.55
CA ARG A 381 -22.28 -5.37 14.33
C ARG A 381 -22.89 -6.35 13.33
N ALA A 382 -22.26 -7.51 13.14
CA ALA A 382 -22.67 -8.53 12.18
C ALA A 382 -22.38 -9.93 12.76
N PRO A 383 -23.16 -10.38 13.77
CA PRO A 383 -22.96 -11.69 14.40
C PRO A 383 -23.07 -12.86 13.42
N GLU A 384 -23.78 -12.70 12.31
CA GLU A 384 -23.97 -13.72 11.27
C GLU A 384 -22.71 -13.99 10.44
N VAL A 385 -21.81 -13.00 10.30
CA VAL A 385 -20.52 -13.15 9.60
C VAL A 385 -19.35 -13.35 10.55
N ALA A 386 -19.50 -12.97 11.82
CA ALA A 386 -18.45 -13.09 12.82
C ALA A 386 -18.04 -14.57 13.05
N PRO A 387 -16.75 -14.87 13.11
CA PRO A 387 -16.27 -16.20 13.49
C PRO A 387 -16.54 -16.51 14.97
N PRO A 388 -16.60 -17.79 15.36
CA PRO A 388 -16.68 -18.18 16.76
C PRO A 388 -15.38 -17.82 17.52
N GLY A 389 -15.50 -17.66 18.85
CA GLY A 389 -14.34 -17.42 19.72
C GLY A 389 -13.99 -15.93 19.87
N ASN A 390 -12.69 -15.62 19.96
CA ASN A 390 -12.17 -14.27 20.21
C ASN A 390 -11.57 -13.59 18.97
N ALA A 391 -11.63 -14.23 17.79
CA ALA A 391 -11.19 -13.58 16.56
C ALA A 391 -11.92 -12.25 16.37
N TYR A 392 -11.19 -11.20 16.00
CA TYR A 392 -11.71 -9.83 15.83
C TYR A 392 -12.21 -9.14 17.12
N THR A 393 -11.71 -9.54 18.30
CA THR A 393 -12.15 -8.94 19.59
C THR A 393 -11.04 -8.51 20.56
N ASP A 394 -9.78 -8.84 20.27
CA ASP A 394 -8.63 -8.53 21.14
C ASP A 394 -7.44 -7.95 20.37
N GLY A 395 -6.37 -7.59 21.09
CA GLY A 395 -5.13 -7.09 20.49
C GLY A 395 -5.34 -5.88 19.57
N VAL A 396 -5.00 -6.04 18.30
CA VAL A 396 -5.09 -4.98 17.26
C VAL A 396 -6.51 -4.48 16.99
N TRP A 397 -7.53 -5.18 17.48
CA TRP A 397 -8.95 -4.82 17.31
C TRP A 397 -9.45 -3.82 18.36
N VAL A 398 -8.68 -3.60 19.43
CA VAL A 398 -9.07 -2.71 20.53
C VAL A 398 -8.57 -1.30 20.27
N GLY A 399 -9.50 -0.33 20.27
CA GLY A 399 -9.17 1.09 20.18
C GLY A 399 -8.64 1.68 21.49
N PRO A 400 -8.08 2.90 21.45
CA PRO A 400 -7.65 3.61 22.65
C PRO A 400 -8.84 3.94 23.55
N GLN A 401 -8.61 4.10 24.85
CA GLN A 401 -9.69 4.38 25.81
C GLN A 401 -10.23 5.82 25.76
N SER A 402 -9.52 6.75 25.14
CA SER A 402 -9.87 8.17 25.10
C SER A 402 -10.11 8.66 23.68
N MET A 403 -11.14 9.51 23.52
CA MET A 403 -11.39 10.17 22.24
C MET A 403 -10.27 11.15 21.89
N ASP A 404 -9.63 11.80 22.86
CA ASP A 404 -8.54 12.74 22.58
C ASP A 404 -7.33 12.02 21.96
N VAL A 405 -7.07 10.79 22.41
CA VAL A 405 -6.07 9.91 21.81
C VAL A 405 -6.50 9.50 20.41
N SER A 406 -7.79 9.14 20.21
CA SER A 406 -8.33 8.78 18.89
C SER A 406 -8.14 9.93 17.88
N VAL A 407 -8.55 11.14 18.25
CA VAL A 407 -8.38 12.37 17.45
C VAL A 407 -6.90 12.60 17.13
N SER A 408 -6.03 12.47 18.12
CA SER A 408 -4.58 12.64 17.93
C SER A 408 -3.99 11.61 16.96
N LEU A 409 -4.47 10.36 16.98
CA LEU A 409 -4.02 9.32 16.06
C LEU A 409 -4.51 9.57 14.63
N LEU A 410 -5.74 10.06 14.43
CA LEU A 410 -6.21 10.48 13.10
C LEU A 410 -5.38 11.64 12.56
N TRP A 411 -5.07 12.65 13.39
CA TRP A 411 -4.14 13.72 13.01
C TRP A 411 -2.75 13.19 12.65
N LYS A 412 -2.25 12.16 13.36
CA LYS A 412 -0.95 11.54 13.05
C LYS A 412 -0.95 10.93 11.65
N ASN A 413 -2.00 10.18 11.31
CA ASN A 413 -2.13 9.59 9.97
C ASN A 413 -2.24 10.65 8.88
N LEU A 414 -3.07 11.68 9.08
CA LEU A 414 -3.20 12.79 8.14
C LEU A 414 -1.88 13.53 7.94
N GLY A 415 -1.18 13.85 9.04
CA GLY A 415 0.12 14.52 8.99
C GLY A 415 1.17 13.72 8.23
N ARG A 416 1.16 12.38 8.35
CA ARG A 416 2.05 11.51 7.57
C ARG A 416 1.71 11.56 6.07
N MET A 417 0.44 11.38 5.71
CA MET A 417 -0.04 11.47 4.31
C MET A 417 0.38 12.79 3.65
N LEU A 418 0.18 13.91 4.34
CA LEU A 418 0.53 15.25 3.85
C LEU A 418 2.05 15.43 3.69
N ALA A 419 2.85 15.06 4.71
CA ALA A 419 4.30 15.27 4.68
C ALA A 419 5.00 14.40 3.62
N TYR A 420 4.51 13.19 3.38
CA TYR A 420 5.09 12.25 2.44
C TYR A 420 4.47 12.30 1.02
N GLY A 421 3.39 13.05 0.84
CA GLY A 421 2.73 13.26 -0.46
C GLY A 421 2.09 11.99 -1.00
N TYR A 422 1.25 11.35 -0.18
CA TYR A 422 0.45 10.20 -0.57
C TYR A 422 -0.96 10.27 0.01
N GLY A 423 -1.87 9.41 -0.45
CA GLY A 423 -3.27 9.39 -0.03
C GLY A 423 -3.64 8.21 0.86
N GLY A 424 -4.92 7.96 1.00
CA GLY A 424 -5.41 6.81 1.73
C GLY A 424 -6.91 6.78 1.84
N TRP A 425 -7.44 5.68 2.36
CA TRP A 425 -8.86 5.61 2.69
C TRP A 425 -9.05 5.48 4.19
N TRP A 426 -10.00 6.26 4.70
CA TRP A 426 -10.50 6.14 6.07
C TRP A 426 -11.32 4.87 6.15
N PHE A 427 -10.72 3.82 6.70
CA PHE A 427 -11.34 2.51 6.73
C PHE A 427 -12.16 2.32 8.00
N ASP A 428 -13.44 2.67 7.89
CA ASP A 428 -14.45 2.50 8.91
C ASP A 428 -14.97 1.07 8.89
N MET A 429 -14.12 0.12 9.27
CA MET A 429 -14.25 -1.29 8.88
C MET A 429 -15.65 -1.90 9.12
N TRP A 430 -16.26 -1.63 10.27
CA TRP A 430 -17.61 -2.13 10.65
C TRP A 430 -18.71 -1.05 10.71
N GLY A 431 -18.40 0.16 10.25
CA GLY A 431 -19.26 1.34 10.34
C GLY A 431 -19.25 2.01 11.71
N GLY A 432 -19.17 3.34 11.71
CA GLY A 432 -19.31 4.21 12.87
C GLY A 432 -18.04 4.46 13.68
N TRP A 433 -16.87 3.93 13.29
CA TRP A 433 -15.62 4.14 14.02
C TRP A 433 -15.15 5.59 14.04
N PHE A 434 -15.60 6.39 13.07
CA PHE A 434 -15.27 7.81 12.95
C PHE A 434 -16.46 8.74 13.25
N SER A 435 -17.62 8.19 13.62
CA SER A 435 -18.87 8.94 13.88
C SER A 435 -18.87 9.66 15.24
N ASP A 436 -17.86 10.50 15.46
CA ASP A 436 -17.80 11.56 16.48
C ASP A 436 -17.42 12.85 15.76
N PRO A 437 -18.10 14.00 16.02
CA PRO A 437 -17.81 15.25 15.32
C PRO A 437 -16.33 15.67 15.36
N ARG A 438 -15.59 15.32 16.41
CA ARG A 438 -14.15 15.62 16.52
C ARG A 438 -13.30 14.77 15.58
N LEU A 439 -13.69 13.53 15.31
CA LEU A 439 -13.00 12.65 14.36
C LEU A 439 -13.34 13.04 12.92
N MET A 440 -14.62 13.30 12.64
CA MET A 440 -15.07 13.78 11.33
C MET A 440 -14.44 15.12 10.96
N HIS A 441 -14.19 15.99 11.95
CA HIS A 441 -13.45 17.23 11.74
C HIS A 441 -12.03 16.98 11.22
N VAL A 442 -11.31 15.95 11.69
CA VAL A 442 -9.98 15.62 11.14
C VAL A 442 -10.07 15.18 9.67
N ILE A 443 -11.09 14.39 9.33
CA ILE A 443 -11.35 13.93 7.96
C ILE A 443 -11.64 15.13 7.05
N GLU A 444 -12.51 16.05 7.51
CA GLU A 444 -12.83 17.31 6.82
C GLU A 444 -11.59 18.19 6.64
N SER A 445 -10.76 18.33 7.69
CA SER A 445 -9.50 19.08 7.63
C SER A 445 -8.58 18.56 6.54
N GLY A 446 -8.51 17.24 6.32
CA GLY A 446 -7.73 16.66 5.23
C GLY A 446 -8.15 17.20 3.85
N GLN A 447 -9.45 17.24 3.57
CA GLN A 447 -9.98 17.82 2.33
C GLN A 447 -9.68 19.31 2.22
N ARG A 448 -9.93 20.05 3.31
CA ARG A 448 -9.70 21.49 3.37
C ARG A 448 -8.23 21.83 3.16
N PHE A 449 -7.31 21.08 3.75
CA PHE A 449 -5.87 21.31 3.63
C PHE A 449 -5.37 21.08 2.22
N PHE A 450 -5.84 20.01 1.57
CA PHE A 450 -5.52 19.74 0.17
C PHE A 450 -5.95 20.90 -0.75
N ASN A 451 -7.15 21.43 -0.53
CA ASN A 451 -7.70 22.52 -1.35
C ASN A 451 -7.09 23.89 -1.03
N ARG A 452 -6.79 24.16 0.24
CA ARG A 452 -6.28 25.47 0.70
C ARG A 452 -4.78 25.64 0.43
N TYR A 453 -4.00 24.59 0.59
CA TYR A 453 -2.54 24.64 0.48
C TYR A 453 -2.08 24.00 -0.83
N PRO A 454 -1.42 24.76 -1.72
CA PRO A 454 -0.89 24.19 -2.96
C PRO A 454 0.05 23.02 -2.67
N ASP A 455 -0.09 21.97 -3.45
CA ASP A 455 0.79 20.80 -3.39
C ASP A 455 2.16 21.13 -3.99
N LYS A 456 2.90 22.05 -3.37
CA LYS A 456 4.18 22.57 -3.85
C LYS A 456 5.33 21.91 -3.08
N ALA A 457 6.33 21.44 -3.82
CA ALA A 457 7.57 20.96 -3.22
C ALA A 457 8.27 22.08 -2.45
N VAL A 458 8.78 21.75 -1.25
CA VAL A 458 9.65 22.62 -0.44
C VAL A 458 10.99 21.92 -0.32
N PRO A 459 11.94 22.16 -1.24
CA PRO A 459 13.19 21.39 -1.34
C PRO A 459 14.00 21.35 -0.03
N GLN A 460 14.00 22.45 0.73
CA GLN A 460 14.71 22.55 2.00
C GLN A 460 14.13 21.65 3.12
N MET A 461 12.92 21.11 2.94
CA MET A 461 12.30 20.13 3.83
C MET A 461 12.39 18.70 3.30
N LYS A 462 13.14 18.44 2.21
CA LYS A 462 13.38 17.09 1.71
C LYS A 462 14.12 16.28 2.79
N ALA A 463 13.81 14.98 2.88
CA ALA A 463 14.52 14.09 3.79
C ALA A 463 16.01 14.01 3.43
N GLU A 464 16.87 14.11 4.45
CA GLU A 464 18.33 13.96 4.31
C GLU A 464 18.81 12.54 4.68
N VAL A 465 17.86 11.66 5.04
CA VAL A 465 18.08 10.24 5.35
C VAL A 465 17.37 9.36 4.32
N ALA A 466 18.11 8.48 3.67
CA ALA A 466 17.56 7.40 2.85
C ALA A 466 17.74 6.06 3.56
N VAL A 467 16.70 5.24 3.57
CA VAL A 467 16.74 3.86 4.06
C VAL A 467 16.45 2.95 2.88
N VAL A 468 17.29 1.95 2.66
CA VAL A 468 17.18 0.97 1.58
C VAL A 468 16.93 -0.39 2.20
N VAL A 469 15.86 -1.06 1.78
CA VAL A 469 15.46 -2.38 2.24
C VAL A 469 15.39 -3.37 1.08
N ASP A 470 15.81 -4.60 1.34
CA ASP A 470 15.71 -5.68 0.37
C ASP A 470 14.40 -6.45 0.54
N GLU A 471 13.55 -6.43 -0.48
CA GLU A 471 12.31 -7.21 -0.47
C GLU A 471 12.54 -8.73 -0.51
N GLN A 472 13.74 -9.16 -0.91
CA GLN A 472 14.15 -10.55 -0.96
C GLN A 472 14.91 -11.01 0.29
N LEU A 473 15.07 -10.15 1.32
CA LEU A 473 15.75 -10.51 2.58
C LEU A 473 15.18 -11.79 3.20
N GLY A 474 13.86 -11.99 3.16
CA GLY A 474 13.22 -13.19 3.69
C GLY A 474 13.59 -14.48 2.95
N PHE A 475 14.09 -14.42 1.71
CA PHE A 475 14.57 -15.61 0.99
C PHE A 475 15.78 -16.22 1.71
N MET A 476 16.56 -15.38 2.38
CA MET A 476 17.71 -15.77 3.19
C MET A 476 17.34 -16.28 4.58
N ASP A 477 16.11 -16.05 5.07
CA ASP A 477 15.74 -16.34 6.45
C ASP A 477 15.20 -17.76 6.63
N ALA A 478 16.00 -18.68 7.18
CA ALA A 478 15.60 -20.07 7.40
C ALA A 478 14.54 -20.25 8.50
N SER A 479 14.22 -19.17 9.23
CA SER A 479 13.18 -19.15 10.25
C SER A 479 11.82 -18.75 9.70
N PHE A 480 11.75 -18.38 8.41
CA PHE A 480 10.57 -17.83 7.75
C PHE A 480 10.02 -16.57 8.43
N GLY A 481 10.92 -15.61 8.71
CA GLY A 481 10.56 -14.24 9.05
C GLY A 481 10.95 -13.78 10.45
N LYS A 482 11.47 -14.65 11.32
CA LYS A 482 11.93 -14.24 12.67
C LYS A 482 13.18 -13.36 12.57
N LEU A 483 14.16 -13.73 11.75
CA LEU A 483 15.40 -12.97 11.58
C LEU A 483 15.16 -11.71 10.76
N THR A 484 14.42 -11.82 9.65
CA THR A 484 14.00 -10.66 8.85
C THR A 484 13.21 -9.67 9.70
N GLY A 485 12.25 -10.14 10.48
CA GLY A 485 11.47 -9.28 11.40
C GLY A 485 12.34 -8.61 12.45
N SER A 486 13.43 -9.25 12.90
CA SER A 486 14.38 -8.66 13.85
C SER A 486 15.17 -7.50 13.26
N VAL A 487 15.53 -7.57 11.97
CA VAL A 487 16.15 -6.43 11.26
C VAL A 487 15.15 -5.30 11.05
N LEU A 488 13.94 -5.63 10.56
CA LEU A 488 12.93 -4.63 10.20
C LEU A 488 12.33 -3.89 11.41
N ARG A 489 12.54 -4.37 12.64
CA ARG A 489 12.18 -3.66 13.89
C ARG A 489 12.79 -2.26 14.01
N ASN A 490 13.86 -1.96 13.26
CA ASN A 490 14.40 -0.62 13.13
C ASN A 490 13.38 0.41 12.56
N ARG A 491 12.24 -0.01 12.03
CA ARG A 491 11.15 0.90 11.61
C ARG A 491 10.56 1.75 12.73
N TYR A 492 10.53 1.24 13.96
CA TYR A 492 10.01 1.98 15.11
C TYR A 492 10.91 3.16 15.53
N PRO A 493 12.22 2.97 15.77
CA PRO A 493 13.11 4.08 16.08
C PRO A 493 13.28 5.07 14.91
N LEU A 494 13.13 4.63 13.65
CA LEU A 494 13.19 5.51 12.47
C LEU A 494 12.15 6.64 12.51
N GLY A 495 10.93 6.37 12.95
CA GLY A 495 9.91 7.42 13.05
C GLY A 495 10.12 8.40 14.21
N ARG A 496 10.98 8.04 15.18
CA ARG A 496 11.29 8.84 16.37
C ARG A 496 12.66 9.50 16.35
N MET A 497 13.47 9.27 15.31
CA MET A 497 14.86 9.77 15.24
C MET A 497 14.99 11.29 15.08
N GLY A 498 13.88 12.02 15.03
CA GLY A 498 13.83 13.48 14.97
C GLY A 498 14.01 14.09 13.57
N ALA A 499 14.14 13.27 12.53
CA ALA A 499 14.25 13.69 11.14
C ALA A 499 13.38 12.80 10.24
N PRO A 500 12.84 13.31 9.12
CA PRO A 500 12.15 12.48 8.14
C PRO A 500 13.13 11.57 7.38
N TYR A 501 12.61 10.47 6.84
CA TYR A 501 13.36 9.53 5.99
C TYR A 501 12.57 9.14 4.75
N ASP A 502 13.29 8.88 3.66
CA ASP A 502 12.78 8.21 2.47
C ASP A 502 13.11 6.71 2.53
N LEU A 503 12.15 5.84 2.21
CA LEU A 503 12.33 4.38 2.20
C LEU A 503 12.27 3.81 0.77
N TYR A 504 13.33 3.14 0.36
CA TYR A 504 13.57 2.59 -0.98
C TYR A 504 13.73 1.07 -0.98
N LEU A 505 13.35 0.45 -2.09
CA LEU A 505 13.76 -0.92 -2.43
C LEU A 505 15.24 -0.96 -2.80
N ARG A 506 15.91 -2.06 -2.46
CA ARG A 506 17.30 -2.35 -2.85
C ARG A 506 17.51 -2.28 -4.37
N ASP A 507 16.52 -2.72 -5.15
CA ASP A 507 16.56 -2.69 -6.62
C ASP A 507 16.60 -1.27 -7.21
N ASP A 508 16.17 -0.27 -6.45
CA ASP A 508 16.20 1.14 -6.85
C ASP A 508 17.45 1.88 -6.30
N LEU A 509 18.43 1.17 -5.73
CA LEU A 509 19.64 1.78 -5.16
C LEU A 509 20.36 2.69 -6.17
N ASP A 510 20.42 2.27 -7.43
CA ASP A 510 21.05 3.04 -8.51
C ASP A 510 20.21 4.26 -8.96
N LEU A 511 18.93 4.32 -8.58
CA LEU A 511 18.04 5.45 -8.85
C LEU A 511 18.08 6.51 -7.74
N LEU A 512 18.77 6.26 -6.63
CA LEU A 512 19.02 7.30 -5.64
C LEU A 512 19.85 8.40 -6.30
N ALA A 513 19.32 9.62 -6.27
CA ALA A 513 20.02 10.78 -6.79
C ALA A 513 21.35 10.99 -6.05
N ASP A 514 22.46 10.93 -6.79
CA ASP A 514 23.81 11.05 -6.27
C ASP A 514 23.98 12.35 -5.46
N GLY A 515 24.31 12.23 -4.16
CA GLY A 515 24.64 13.37 -3.29
C GLY A 515 23.46 14.04 -2.59
N ASP A 516 22.24 13.54 -2.77
CA ASP A 516 21.03 14.13 -2.17
C ASP A 516 20.82 13.81 -0.68
N TYR A 517 21.53 12.80 -0.17
CA TYR A 517 21.37 12.30 1.21
C TYR A 517 22.66 12.48 2.01
N ARG A 518 22.51 12.91 3.27
CA ARG A 518 23.62 12.96 4.23
C ARG A 518 23.83 11.61 4.92
N VAL A 519 22.78 10.82 5.05
CA VAL A 519 22.84 9.45 5.60
C VAL A 519 22.10 8.51 4.68
N VAL A 520 22.74 7.41 4.30
CA VAL A 520 22.11 6.27 3.62
C VAL A 520 22.20 5.05 4.51
N TRP A 521 21.09 4.36 4.76
CA TRP A 521 21.04 3.14 5.54
C TRP A 521 20.69 1.95 4.65
N LEU A 522 21.68 1.10 4.36
CA LEU A 522 21.48 -0.21 3.74
C LEU A 522 21.03 -1.21 4.83
N MET A 523 19.72 -1.33 5.02
CA MET A 523 19.12 -2.09 6.12
C MET A 523 18.74 -3.50 5.67
N GLY A 524 19.36 -4.51 6.28
CA GLY A 524 19.09 -5.90 5.98
C GLY A 524 19.75 -6.40 4.70
N VAL A 525 20.84 -5.74 4.28
CA VAL A 525 21.66 -6.22 3.16
C VAL A 525 22.69 -7.21 3.73
N LEU A 526 22.43 -8.52 3.65
CA LEU A 526 23.28 -9.51 4.33
C LEU A 526 24.72 -9.57 3.78
N THR A 527 24.91 -9.25 2.50
CA THR A 527 26.23 -9.23 1.87
C THR A 527 26.25 -8.14 0.81
N LEU A 528 27.30 -7.32 0.83
CA LEU A 528 27.53 -6.25 -0.14
C LEU A 528 28.13 -6.80 -1.44
N THR A 529 27.43 -6.56 -2.53
CA THR A 529 27.91 -6.73 -3.90
C THR A 529 29.02 -5.72 -4.23
N ALA A 530 29.72 -5.94 -5.35
CA ALA A 530 30.72 -4.98 -5.84
C ALA A 530 30.11 -3.61 -6.17
N ALA A 531 28.88 -3.59 -6.70
CA ALA A 531 28.15 -2.35 -7.01
C ALA A 531 27.80 -1.59 -5.72
N GLU A 532 27.32 -2.28 -4.68
CA GLU A 532 27.00 -1.64 -3.40
C GLU A 532 28.24 -1.13 -2.67
N ARG A 533 29.37 -1.84 -2.75
CA ARG A 533 30.65 -1.33 -2.22
C ARG A 533 31.09 -0.08 -2.97
N LYS A 534 30.94 -0.05 -4.30
CA LYS A 534 31.21 1.13 -5.12
C LYS A 534 30.27 2.28 -4.73
N PHE A 535 29.00 2.01 -4.50
CA PHE A 535 28.03 2.98 -4.01
C PHE A 535 28.45 3.56 -2.66
N ILE A 536 28.82 2.72 -1.69
CA ILE A 536 29.29 3.16 -0.37
C ILE A 536 30.48 4.11 -0.52
N ASN A 537 31.51 3.69 -1.27
CA ASN A 537 32.71 4.51 -1.48
C ASN A 537 32.39 5.84 -2.19
N ALA A 538 31.47 5.83 -3.16
CA ALA A 538 31.04 7.04 -3.85
C ALA A 538 30.25 7.97 -2.93
N ALA A 539 29.34 7.43 -2.12
CA ALA A 539 28.53 8.19 -1.16
C ALA A 539 29.43 8.82 -0.08
N THR A 540 30.33 8.06 0.52
CA THR A 540 31.27 8.56 1.54
C THR A 540 32.27 9.55 0.96
N GLY A 541 32.75 9.33 -0.26
CA GLY A 541 33.60 10.26 -1.00
C GLY A 541 32.94 11.62 -1.26
N ARG A 542 31.60 11.68 -1.28
CA ARG A 542 30.81 12.92 -1.40
C ARG A 542 30.40 13.53 -0.05
N GLY A 543 30.79 12.93 1.07
CA GLY A 543 30.48 13.45 2.40
C GLY A 543 29.26 12.82 3.09
N ALA A 544 28.60 11.82 2.47
CA ALA A 544 27.53 11.10 3.12
C ALA A 544 28.07 10.07 4.12
N TRP A 545 27.28 9.76 5.15
CA TRP A 545 27.49 8.62 6.01
C TRP A 545 26.68 7.44 5.49
N VAL A 546 27.22 6.22 5.58
CA VAL A 546 26.48 5.01 5.23
C VAL A 546 26.39 4.08 6.42
N ILE A 547 25.18 3.70 6.81
CA ILE A 547 24.92 2.65 7.79
C ILE A 547 24.66 1.37 7.01
N TRP A 548 25.44 0.33 7.26
CA TRP A 548 25.18 -1.00 6.71
C TRP A 548 24.79 -1.93 7.85
N THR A 549 23.53 -2.38 7.86
CA THR A 549 23.05 -3.40 8.80
C THR A 549 22.90 -4.71 8.05
N ASP A 550 23.73 -5.69 8.42
CA ASP A 550 23.58 -7.05 7.92
C ASP A 550 22.62 -7.84 8.84
N GLY A 551 22.70 -9.17 8.80
CA GLY A 551 21.86 -10.04 9.63
C GLY A 551 22.27 -10.16 11.10
N HIS A 552 23.34 -9.48 11.52
CA HIS A 552 24.02 -9.68 12.79
C HIS A 552 24.45 -8.38 13.48
N ARG A 553 24.86 -7.37 12.71
CA ARG A 553 25.47 -6.13 13.23
C ARG A 553 25.22 -4.94 12.30
N SER A 554 25.60 -3.76 12.79
CA SER A 554 25.64 -2.55 11.99
C SER A 554 27.06 -1.99 11.94
N GLU A 555 27.49 -1.60 10.75
CA GLU A 555 28.74 -0.89 10.47
C GLU A 555 28.43 0.51 9.93
N VAL A 556 29.17 1.53 10.38
CA VAL A 556 28.98 2.91 9.95
C VAL A 556 30.22 3.40 9.20
N PHE A 557 30.04 3.75 7.92
CA PHE A 557 31.05 4.34 7.05
C PHE A 557 30.92 5.86 7.08
N GLN A 558 32.02 6.55 7.38
CA GLN A 558 32.10 8.01 7.44
C GLN A 558 32.85 8.56 6.23
N PRO A 559 32.69 9.87 5.91
CA PRO A 559 33.57 10.55 4.97
C PRO A 559 35.04 10.45 5.41
N GLY A 560 35.94 10.05 4.50
CA GLY A 560 37.38 9.92 4.80
C GLY A 560 37.84 8.51 5.22
N ASP A 561 37.09 7.46 4.86
CA ASP A 561 37.50 6.05 4.77
C ASP A 561 37.85 5.29 6.06
N THR A 562 37.71 5.89 7.24
CA THR A 562 37.82 5.11 8.49
C THR A 562 36.42 4.73 8.98
N PRO A 563 35.99 3.46 8.89
CA PRO A 563 34.74 3.04 9.52
C PRO A 563 34.86 3.27 11.03
N LEU A 564 33.90 4.01 11.57
CA LEU A 564 33.83 4.26 13.01
C LEU A 564 32.66 3.44 13.54
N ILE A 565 32.96 2.59 14.51
CA ILE A 565 32.01 1.82 15.33
C ILE A 565 31.48 0.57 14.61
N THR A 566 32.10 -0.57 14.91
CA THR A 566 31.44 -1.88 14.89
C THR A 566 30.61 -1.99 16.16
N THR A 567 29.34 -1.62 16.10
CA THR A 567 28.41 -1.99 17.16
C THR A 567 27.83 -3.36 16.82
N GLU A 568 27.85 -4.29 17.78
CA GLU A 568 27.00 -5.48 17.81
C GLU A 568 25.52 -5.08 18.00
N LYS A 569 25.03 -4.09 17.25
CA LYS A 569 23.67 -3.57 17.33
C LYS A 569 22.97 -3.86 16.01
N LEU A 570 22.12 -4.87 16.03
CA LEU A 570 21.17 -5.17 14.96
C LEU A 570 20.00 -4.19 14.97
N GLN A 571 19.55 -3.80 16.17
CA GLN A 571 18.45 -2.86 16.40
C GLN A 571 19.00 -1.60 17.06
N TRP A 572 18.60 -0.44 16.55
CA TRP A 572 19.00 0.86 17.03
C TRP A 572 17.95 1.45 17.98
N GLU A 573 18.40 2.24 18.94
CA GLU A 573 17.51 3.11 19.73
C GLU A 573 17.35 4.46 19.04
N ALA A 574 16.17 5.06 19.14
CA ALA A 574 15.85 6.33 18.49
C ALA A 574 16.80 7.46 18.90
N ALA A 575 17.16 7.55 20.19
CA ALA A 575 18.13 8.53 20.69
C ALA A 575 19.54 8.33 20.08
N ALA A 576 19.97 7.08 19.92
CA ALA A 576 21.27 6.77 19.31
C ALA A 576 21.30 7.09 17.82
N LEU A 577 20.17 6.90 17.11
CA LEU A 577 20.01 7.37 15.73
C LEU A 577 20.05 8.89 15.68
N ASN A 578 19.29 9.61 16.52
CA ASN A 578 19.29 11.08 16.56
C ASN A 578 20.72 11.64 16.75
N ASP A 579 21.49 11.10 17.69
CA ASP A 579 22.90 11.48 17.91
C ASP A 579 23.78 11.23 16.68
N LEU A 580 23.61 10.08 16.01
CA LEU A 580 24.35 9.74 14.80
C LEU A 580 24.01 10.71 13.66
N LEU A 581 22.71 10.96 13.43
CA LEU A 581 22.21 11.86 12.40
C LEU A 581 22.76 13.28 12.61
N ARG A 582 22.74 13.79 13.84
CA ARG A 582 23.31 15.10 14.17
C ARG A 582 24.81 15.18 13.89
N ARG A 583 25.57 14.14 14.19
CA ARG A 583 27.02 14.08 13.84
C ARG A 583 27.26 14.01 12.34
N ALA A 584 26.36 13.37 11.60
CA ALA A 584 26.35 13.34 10.13
C ALA A 584 25.85 14.67 9.52
N GLY A 585 25.45 15.64 10.35
CA GLY A 585 24.96 16.94 9.92
C GLY A 585 23.53 16.93 9.38
N VAL A 586 22.76 15.88 9.61
CA VAL A 586 21.33 15.82 9.26
C VAL A 586 20.55 16.83 10.11
N HIS A 587 19.67 17.59 9.46
CA HIS A 587 18.73 18.48 10.13
C HIS A 587 17.71 17.66 10.92
N CYS A 588 17.76 17.79 12.24
CA CYS A 588 16.78 17.20 13.16
C CYS A 588 15.79 18.29 13.61
N TYR A 589 14.51 18.04 13.38
CA TYR A 589 13.41 18.93 13.79
C TYR A 589 13.18 18.89 15.29
N VAL A 590 13.44 17.75 15.93
CA VAL A 590 13.41 17.57 17.39
C VAL A 590 14.60 16.71 17.82
N ASP A 591 15.07 16.95 19.05
CA ASP A 591 16.19 16.23 19.64
C ASP A 591 15.69 15.10 20.56
N GLY A 592 16.52 14.09 20.81
CA GLY A 592 16.34 13.17 21.95
C GLY A 592 15.68 11.81 21.65
N GLY A 593 14.98 11.65 20.53
CA GLY A 593 14.46 10.34 20.11
C GLY A 593 13.11 9.91 20.72
N ASP A 594 12.37 10.83 21.33
CA ASP A 594 11.15 10.49 22.10
C ASP A 594 9.85 10.68 21.31
N ASP A 595 9.83 11.61 20.36
CA ASP A 595 8.61 12.02 19.65
C ASP A 595 8.64 11.58 18.19
N VAL A 596 7.49 11.19 17.67
CA VAL A 596 7.34 10.87 16.25
C VAL A 596 7.26 12.17 15.45
N VAL A 597 8.04 12.28 14.38
CA VAL A 597 8.07 13.46 13.51
C VAL A 597 7.93 13.08 12.04
N TYR A 598 7.04 13.78 11.35
CA TYR A 598 6.92 13.77 9.90
C TYR A 598 7.18 15.18 9.37
N ALA A 599 8.05 15.30 8.37
CA ALA A 599 8.33 16.59 7.76
C ALA A 599 8.60 16.41 6.27
N GLY A 600 8.02 17.29 5.46
CA GLY A 600 8.16 17.26 4.01
C GLY A 600 7.06 18.07 3.34
N ARG A 601 7.30 18.53 2.11
CA ARG A 601 6.31 19.25 1.29
C ARG A 601 5.66 20.48 1.97
N GLY A 602 6.38 21.13 2.89
CA GLY A 602 5.87 22.26 3.67
C GLY A 602 4.92 21.87 4.81
N TRP A 603 4.91 20.60 5.21
CA TRP A 603 4.19 20.08 6.36
C TRP A 603 5.17 19.64 7.44
N LEU A 604 4.84 19.94 8.69
CA LEU A 604 5.52 19.43 9.88
C LEU A 604 4.47 18.87 10.84
N CYS A 605 4.56 17.59 11.15
CA CYS A 605 3.69 16.91 12.11
C CYS A 605 4.55 16.31 13.23
N ILE A 606 4.13 16.53 14.47
CA ILE A 606 4.75 15.92 15.67
C ILE A 606 3.68 15.26 16.52
N HIS A 607 3.96 14.03 16.96
CA HIS A 607 3.17 13.31 17.94
C HIS A 607 4.02 13.03 19.18
N SER A 608 3.54 13.43 20.35
CA SER A 608 4.26 13.26 21.61
C SER A 608 3.50 12.37 22.59
N LEU A 609 4.10 11.25 22.98
CA LEU A 609 3.56 10.37 24.01
C LEU A 609 3.56 11.05 25.38
N HIS A 610 4.69 11.66 25.74
CA HIS A 610 4.92 12.22 27.09
C HIS A 610 4.53 13.70 27.21
N GLY A 611 4.35 14.41 26.10
CA GLY A 611 4.07 15.85 26.10
C GLY A 611 5.25 16.67 26.63
N GLY A 612 4.95 17.79 27.28
CA GLY A 612 5.92 18.73 27.82
C GLY A 612 6.34 19.83 26.84
N LYS A 613 7.41 20.54 27.18
CA LYS A 613 7.96 21.60 26.31
C LYS A 613 8.71 20.96 25.14
N LYS A 614 8.32 21.29 23.92
CA LYS A 614 8.98 20.88 22.68
C LYS A 614 9.63 22.09 22.02
N THR A 615 10.89 21.94 21.62
CA THR A 615 11.61 22.93 20.82
C THR A 615 11.80 22.34 19.44
N LEU A 616 11.15 22.93 18.45
CA LEU A 616 11.22 22.50 17.07
C LEU A 616 12.16 23.39 16.28
N ARG A 617 13.06 22.78 15.51
CA ARG A 617 14.06 23.44 14.65
C ARG A 617 13.66 23.26 13.20
N LEU A 618 13.58 24.35 12.46
CA LEU A 618 13.29 24.37 11.03
C LEU A 618 14.60 24.53 10.24
N PRO A 619 14.71 23.97 9.02
CA PRO A 619 15.94 24.06 8.23
C PRO A 619 16.18 25.46 7.65
N PHE A 620 15.20 26.37 7.79
CA PHE A 620 15.26 27.76 7.35
C PHE A 620 14.26 28.58 8.17
N ARG A 621 14.41 29.91 8.16
CA ARG A 621 13.43 30.81 8.75
C ARG A 621 12.11 30.75 7.97
N ALA A 622 11.04 30.42 8.67
CA ALA A 622 9.73 30.20 8.05
C ALA A 622 8.61 30.77 8.90
N LYS A 623 7.47 31.04 8.26
CA LYS A 623 6.18 31.16 8.92
C LYS A 623 5.72 29.75 9.32
N VAL A 624 5.45 29.59 10.60
CA VAL A 624 4.81 28.41 11.19
C VAL A 624 3.35 28.72 11.32
N ILE A 625 2.51 28.03 10.56
CA ILE A 625 1.10 28.34 10.41
C ILE A 625 0.29 27.18 10.99
N ASP A 626 -0.70 27.50 11.83
CA ASP A 626 -1.76 26.55 12.15
C ASP A 626 -2.63 26.37 10.91
N PRO A 627 -2.68 25.18 10.29
CA PRO A 627 -3.38 25.00 9.03
C PRO A 627 -4.92 25.09 9.17
N GLU A 628 -5.45 24.96 10.39
CA GLU A 628 -6.89 25.03 10.65
C GLU A 628 -7.44 26.43 10.36
N ASP A 629 -6.90 27.45 11.02
CA ASP A 629 -7.37 28.84 10.90
C ASP A 629 -6.44 29.71 10.03
N GLY A 630 -5.21 29.28 9.77
CA GLY A 630 -4.20 30.03 9.04
C GLY A 630 -3.43 31.03 9.90
N GLN A 631 -3.55 30.96 11.23
CA GLN A 631 -2.81 31.80 12.14
C GLN A 631 -1.31 31.52 12.04
N VAL A 632 -0.51 32.58 11.88
CA VAL A 632 0.95 32.50 12.00
C VAL A 632 1.30 32.43 13.48
N LEU A 633 1.75 31.26 13.94
CA LEU A 633 2.14 30.99 15.33
C LEU A 633 3.55 31.50 15.63
N ALA A 634 4.44 31.48 14.64
CA ALA A 634 5.80 31.98 14.72
C ALA A 634 6.35 32.33 13.34
N GLU A 635 7.35 33.22 13.29
CA GLU A 635 8.16 33.48 12.10
C GLU A 635 9.65 33.39 12.45
N ALA A 636 10.16 32.17 12.45
CA ALA A 636 11.48 31.82 12.99
C ALA A 636 12.03 30.56 12.31
N ASP A 637 13.30 30.26 12.53
CA ASP A 637 13.93 28.97 12.25
C ASP A 637 13.89 28.02 13.46
N THR A 638 13.44 28.49 14.62
CA THR A 638 13.23 27.69 15.82
C THR A 638 12.04 28.24 16.60
N PHE A 639 11.17 27.36 17.08
CA PHE A 639 10.05 27.75 17.93
C PHE A 639 9.82 26.71 19.02
N ALA A 640 9.19 27.13 20.12
CA ALA A 640 8.88 26.26 21.24
C ALA A 640 7.38 26.26 21.51
N MET A 641 6.85 25.11 21.90
CA MET A 641 5.47 24.95 22.32
C MET A 641 5.37 23.99 23.50
N HIS A 642 4.25 24.05 24.21
CA HIS A 642 3.92 23.07 25.22
C HIS A 642 2.87 22.11 24.65
N MET A 643 3.13 20.81 24.72
CA MET A 643 2.21 19.78 24.25
C MET A 643 1.69 18.95 25.43
N PRO A 644 0.38 18.66 25.50
CA PRO A 644 -0.11 17.63 26.41
C PRO A 644 0.39 16.23 25.99
N PRO A 645 0.44 15.26 26.91
CA PRO A 645 0.74 13.86 26.57
C PRO A 645 -0.27 13.28 25.57
N ASN A 646 0.17 12.32 24.75
CA ASN A 646 -0.63 11.66 23.71
C ASN A 646 -1.28 12.62 22.70
N THR A 647 -0.63 13.73 22.36
CA THR A 647 -1.17 14.70 21.39
C THR A 647 -0.37 14.79 20.12
N THR A 648 -1.08 15.08 19.03
CA THR A 648 -0.50 15.40 17.73
C THR A 648 -0.72 16.87 17.39
N ARG A 649 0.23 17.49 16.69
CA ARG A 649 0.13 18.81 16.09
C ARG A 649 0.64 18.78 14.66
N ILE A 650 -0.05 19.46 13.75
CA ILE A 650 0.34 19.66 12.36
C ILE A 650 0.53 21.16 12.13
N PHE A 651 1.58 21.51 11.39
CA PHE A 651 1.88 22.87 10.99
C PHE A 651 2.09 22.94 9.49
N ARG A 652 1.62 24.01 8.88
CA ARG A 652 2.06 24.44 7.55
C ARG A 652 3.31 25.29 7.72
N ILE A 653 4.35 24.97 6.96
CA ILE A 653 5.65 25.66 6.98
C ILE A 653 5.86 26.36 5.66
N GLU A 654 5.99 27.68 5.70
CA GLU A 654 6.20 28.51 4.51
C GLU A 654 7.47 29.35 4.65
N PRO A 655 8.41 29.31 3.70
CA PRO A 655 9.60 30.16 3.75
C PRO A 655 9.22 31.64 3.92
N SER A 656 9.90 32.32 4.85
CA SER A 656 9.78 33.78 4.96
C SER A 656 10.32 34.42 3.68
N ASN A 657 9.58 35.33 3.07
CA ASN A 657 10.11 36.12 1.95
C ASN A 657 11.24 37.01 2.49
N ASN A 658 12.47 36.80 2.03
CA ASN A 658 13.49 37.82 2.16
C ASN A 658 13.11 38.97 1.21
N HIS A 659 12.58 40.06 1.77
CA HIS A 659 12.73 41.37 1.13
C HIS A 659 14.20 41.77 1.24
N ASP A 660 15.05 41.18 0.42
CA ASP A 660 16.43 41.61 0.18
C ASP A 660 16.92 40.95 -1.11
N ASN A 661 16.62 41.61 -2.25
CA ASN A 661 17.43 41.69 -3.48
C ASN A 661 16.60 42.27 -4.64
N ASP A 662 16.03 43.45 -4.43
CA ASP A 662 15.65 44.38 -5.51
C ASP A 662 16.08 45.79 -5.06
N THR A 663 17.40 46.01 -5.04
CA THR A 663 18.05 47.32 -5.11
C THR A 663 19.38 47.20 -5.80
#